data_AF-A0AAE3KS53-F1
#
_entry.id   AF-A0AAE3KS53-F1
#
_cell.length_a   1.000
_cell.length_b   1.000
_cell.length_c   1.000
_cell.angle_alpha   90.00
_cell.angle_beta   90.00
_cell.angle_gamma   90.00
#
_symmetry.space_group_name_H-M   'P 1'
#
loop_
_entity.id
_entity.type
_entity.pdbx_description
1 polymer ?
#
loop_
_entity_poly.entity_id
_entity_poly.type
_entity_poly.pdbx_seq_one_letter_code
_entity_poly.pdbx_strand_id
1 'polypeptide(L)'
;METALSEGWQKWIIENKLIKVPDPTLIEVMVKNGIDRQIAIQAINKIDSDSSFQSESNYYQQLKKLESILEVNRKLAELSPKLGTIERRSRIDREEFLEKYYSTNTPLIITDMMGDWQAMSSWCPEFIKENYGNCLVQVQTNRNSDPNYEINTETHKKTIELREYVDMVVNGGDTNDYYMVANNGNLDREDFKGLLNDIQMFPEFIDPLKSKQRVFFWFGPAGTITPLHHDTMNIFMAHIYGRKRWRLISPAYTPLVYNNIGVFSEIDLENPDDEKYPLFKDVRVIETVLEPGEVIFVPVGWWHQVKGLDVTIALSFINFIFPNDYKYQNPNIKSSPNQKSTSSQEKNISIKTVNEEAKITSKPLTNEIVETTDAAYLVDEIYKDEVLIISFGFVSWDTPAKFDFYGRTKKLANLANKLINRILVRDVSNLWYHQGIPGLGSNVDEVAESLKELIKQISPSQVITIGQSMGAYAAIMFGQLIGADKIIAFGTLSFLDSNKAREIGDRRWLSVMESLEANLPDVCYFDLLELCQKSEYSPDIQIFYGQKSDGDTLGEVNLDDFHANRMNALSNCTLHPYKDSNHAIVKYLIDNQQIDSVLLEAIFDIKLESSNQRNTALLPEAWQVWLADNLSKGVLTHQLIDILHQHGFADMNIIATLAEIRN
;
A
#
# COMPACT_ATOMS: atom_id res chain seq x y z
N MET A 1 2.18 -7.67 -52.13
CA MET A 1 1.36 -7.23 -50.98
C MET A 1 1.68 -8.17 -49.85
N GLU A 2 2.46 -7.73 -48.86
CA GLU A 2 2.65 -8.48 -47.63
C GLU A 2 1.29 -8.56 -46.93
N THR A 3 0.70 -9.76 -46.87
CA THR A 3 -0.50 -9.99 -46.08
C THR A 3 -0.11 -9.97 -44.61
N ALA A 4 -0.20 -8.79 -43.99
CA ALA A 4 0.00 -8.62 -42.56
C ALA A 4 -0.94 -9.57 -41.79
N LEU A 5 -0.37 -10.29 -40.82
CA LEU A 5 -1.11 -11.17 -39.92
C LEU A 5 -2.17 -10.35 -39.16
N SER A 6 -3.40 -10.87 -39.02
CA SER A 6 -4.43 -10.15 -38.26
C SER A 6 -4.04 -9.98 -36.80
N GLU A 7 -4.56 -8.95 -36.15
CA GLU A 7 -4.35 -8.69 -34.71
C GLU A 7 -4.72 -9.90 -33.84
N GLY A 8 -5.78 -10.63 -34.22
CA GLY A 8 -6.20 -11.85 -33.52
C GLY A 8 -5.13 -12.94 -33.52
N TRP A 9 -4.45 -13.16 -34.66
CA TRP A 9 -3.36 -14.12 -34.73
C TRP A 9 -2.11 -13.64 -33.99
N GLN A 10 -1.82 -12.33 -34.03
CA GLN A 10 -0.69 -11.77 -33.27
C GLN A 10 -0.89 -11.98 -31.77
N LYS A 11 -2.08 -11.65 -31.25
CA LYS A 11 -2.47 -11.89 -29.87
C LYS A 11 -2.37 -13.37 -29.50
N TRP A 12 -2.89 -14.25 -30.37
CA TRP A 12 -2.82 -15.69 -30.15
C TRP A 12 -1.37 -16.21 -30.05
N ILE A 13 -0.46 -15.72 -30.91
CA ILE A 13 0.96 -16.12 -30.81
C ILE A 13 1.55 -15.66 -29.49
N ILE A 14 1.33 -14.40 -29.08
CA ILE A 14 1.84 -13.85 -27.81
C ILE A 14 1.34 -14.70 -26.63
N GLU A 15 0.03 -14.92 -26.53
CA GLU A 15 -0.57 -15.72 -25.45
C GLU A 15 0.03 -17.13 -25.38
N ASN A 16 0.22 -17.79 -26.52
CA ASN A 16 0.76 -19.15 -26.54
C ASN A 16 2.28 -19.19 -26.29
N LYS A 17 3.02 -18.16 -26.70
CA LYS A 17 4.45 -18.07 -26.39
C LYS A 17 4.67 -17.76 -24.90
N LEU A 18 3.83 -16.94 -24.27
CA LEU A 18 3.87 -16.71 -22.82
C LEU A 18 3.73 -18.03 -22.05
N ILE A 19 2.81 -18.90 -22.45
CA ILE A 19 2.64 -20.24 -21.83
C ILE A 19 3.64 -21.30 -22.34
N LYS A 20 4.66 -20.89 -23.11
CA LYS A 20 5.77 -21.72 -23.63
C LYS A 20 5.34 -22.85 -24.58
N VAL A 21 4.33 -22.63 -25.41
CA VAL A 21 4.04 -23.56 -26.53
C VAL A 21 5.23 -23.55 -27.51
N PRO A 22 5.76 -24.71 -27.94
CA PRO A 22 6.88 -24.76 -28.87
C PRO A 22 6.56 -24.10 -30.22
N ASP A 23 7.48 -23.32 -30.76
CA ASP A 23 7.32 -22.62 -32.05
C ASP A 23 6.89 -23.54 -33.20
N PRO A 24 7.43 -24.78 -33.37
CA PRO A 24 6.97 -25.69 -34.42
C PRO A 24 5.47 -25.99 -34.34
N THR A 25 4.94 -26.15 -33.11
CA THR A 25 3.51 -26.39 -32.87
C THR A 25 2.67 -25.18 -33.27
N LEU A 26 3.14 -23.97 -32.95
CA LEU A 26 2.44 -22.74 -33.33
C LEU A 26 2.39 -22.58 -34.86
N ILE A 27 3.51 -22.83 -35.53
CA ILE A 27 3.60 -22.78 -37.00
C ILE A 27 2.63 -23.79 -37.63
N GLU A 28 2.58 -25.03 -37.13
CA GLU A 28 1.67 -26.05 -37.65
C GLU A 28 0.20 -25.67 -37.51
N VAL A 29 -0.19 -25.10 -36.36
CA VAL A 29 -1.57 -24.62 -36.14
C VAL A 29 -1.91 -23.47 -37.08
N MET A 30 -1.00 -22.51 -37.26
CA MET A 30 -1.20 -21.38 -38.18
C MET A 30 -1.34 -21.87 -39.63
N VAL A 31 -0.49 -22.79 -40.07
CA VAL A 31 -0.53 -23.37 -41.43
C VAL A 31 -1.81 -24.16 -41.66
N LYS A 32 -2.24 -24.97 -40.68
CA LYS A 32 -3.50 -25.73 -40.76
C LYS A 32 -4.73 -24.80 -40.91
N ASN A 33 -4.63 -23.57 -40.40
CA ASN A 33 -5.66 -22.55 -40.51
C ASN A 33 -5.46 -21.58 -41.69
N GLY A 34 -4.63 -21.95 -42.66
CA GLY A 34 -4.49 -21.22 -43.93
C GLY A 34 -3.50 -20.06 -43.93
N ILE A 35 -2.68 -19.90 -42.88
CA ILE A 35 -1.56 -18.96 -42.88
C ILE A 35 -0.37 -19.57 -43.62
N ASP A 36 0.27 -18.80 -44.51
CA ASP A 36 1.47 -19.28 -45.19
C ASP A 36 2.61 -19.58 -44.19
N ARG A 37 3.36 -20.67 -44.42
CA ARG A 37 4.40 -21.13 -43.49
C ARG A 37 5.51 -20.09 -43.29
N GLN A 38 5.92 -19.37 -44.34
CA GLN A 38 6.97 -18.36 -44.20
C GLN A 38 6.45 -17.16 -43.40
N ILE A 39 5.20 -16.75 -43.63
CA ILE A 39 4.55 -15.69 -42.84
C ILE A 39 4.46 -16.09 -41.35
N ALA A 40 4.10 -17.34 -41.05
CA ALA A 40 4.02 -17.84 -39.68
C ALA A 40 5.38 -17.83 -38.95
N ILE A 41 6.44 -18.31 -39.63
CA ILE A 41 7.81 -18.29 -39.08
C ILE A 41 8.26 -16.85 -38.81
N GLN A 42 8.03 -15.94 -39.75
CA GLN A 42 8.40 -14.53 -39.60
C GLN A 42 7.66 -13.87 -38.44
N ALA A 43 6.36 -14.14 -38.28
CA ALA A 43 5.55 -13.59 -37.20
C ALA A 43 6.04 -14.04 -35.82
N ILE A 44 6.37 -15.32 -35.67
CA ILE A 44 6.89 -15.88 -34.40
C ILE A 44 8.26 -15.30 -34.05
N ASN A 45 9.19 -15.27 -35.01
CA ASN A 45 10.54 -14.72 -34.78
C ASN A 45 10.49 -13.23 -34.42
N LYS A 46 9.56 -12.48 -35.02
CA LYS A 46 9.38 -11.05 -34.72
C LYS A 46 9.00 -10.82 -33.26
N ILE A 47 8.15 -11.69 -32.69
CA ILE A 47 7.72 -11.60 -31.29
C ILE A 47 8.89 -11.86 -30.33
N ASP A 48 9.80 -12.81 -30.64
CA ASP A 48 10.97 -13.07 -29.78
C ASP A 48 11.92 -11.87 -29.69
N SER A 49 12.02 -11.10 -30.78
CA SER A 49 12.80 -9.87 -30.84
C SER A 49 12.09 -8.64 -30.29
N ASP A 50 10.83 -8.75 -29.87
CA ASP A 50 10.01 -7.64 -29.39
C ASP A 50 10.26 -7.39 -27.89
N SER A 51 10.70 -6.18 -27.54
CA SER A 51 10.95 -5.79 -26.15
C SER A 51 9.69 -5.77 -25.29
N SER A 52 8.52 -5.51 -25.87
CA SER A 52 7.23 -5.60 -25.18
C SER A 52 6.90 -7.04 -24.80
N PHE A 53 7.15 -8.00 -25.69
CA PHE A 53 6.98 -9.42 -25.39
C PHE A 53 7.95 -9.91 -24.30
N GLN A 54 9.20 -9.45 -24.32
CA GLN A 54 10.18 -9.77 -23.27
C GLN A 54 9.72 -9.26 -21.89
N SER A 55 9.18 -8.04 -21.84
CA SER A 55 8.62 -7.44 -20.62
C SER A 55 7.39 -8.23 -20.12
N GLU A 56 6.44 -8.54 -21.01
CA GLU A 56 5.26 -9.35 -20.68
C GLU A 56 5.64 -10.76 -20.19
N SER A 57 6.63 -11.38 -20.83
CA SER A 57 7.20 -12.66 -20.41
C SER A 57 7.77 -12.59 -18.99
N ASN A 58 8.44 -11.50 -18.60
CA ASN A 58 8.95 -11.34 -17.24
C ASN A 58 7.82 -11.29 -16.20
N TYR A 59 6.75 -10.53 -16.45
CA TYR A 59 5.58 -10.50 -15.55
C TYR A 59 4.89 -11.85 -15.48
N TYR A 60 4.72 -12.53 -16.62
CA TYR A 60 4.16 -13.87 -16.66
C TYR A 60 5.00 -14.86 -15.86
N GLN A 61 6.33 -14.80 -15.94
CA GLN A 61 7.23 -15.64 -15.16
C GLN A 61 7.13 -15.34 -13.65
N GLN A 62 7.00 -14.08 -13.25
CA GLN A 62 6.75 -13.72 -11.85
C GLN A 62 5.41 -14.26 -11.35
N LEU A 63 4.36 -14.19 -12.17
CA LEU A 63 3.07 -14.80 -11.86
C LEU A 63 3.20 -16.32 -11.70
N LYS A 64 3.89 -17.01 -12.62
CA LYS A 64 4.15 -18.44 -12.51
C LYS A 64 4.97 -18.82 -11.28
N LYS A 65 5.91 -17.97 -10.89
CA LYS A 65 6.63 -18.14 -9.62
C LYS A 65 5.67 -18.06 -8.44
N LEU A 66 4.79 -17.07 -8.38
CA LEU A 66 3.78 -16.95 -7.33
C LEU A 66 2.83 -18.17 -7.30
N GLU A 67 2.29 -18.56 -8.46
CA GLU A 67 1.45 -19.75 -8.59
C GLU A 67 2.15 -21.02 -8.09
N SER A 68 3.45 -21.17 -8.36
CA SER A 68 4.23 -22.32 -7.89
C SER A 68 4.39 -22.34 -6.37
N ILE A 69 4.51 -21.18 -5.72
CA ILE A 69 4.55 -21.10 -4.25
C ILE A 69 3.18 -21.49 -3.67
N LEU A 70 2.09 -21.02 -4.28
CA LEU A 70 0.74 -21.42 -3.88
C LEU A 70 0.55 -22.94 -4.03
N GLU A 71 1.02 -23.53 -5.13
CA GLU A 71 0.99 -24.98 -5.34
C GLU A 71 1.80 -25.75 -4.29
N VAL A 72 3.02 -25.29 -3.95
CA VAL A 72 3.83 -25.88 -2.89
C VAL A 72 3.09 -25.83 -1.55
N ASN A 73 2.47 -24.70 -1.21
CA ASN A 73 1.69 -24.56 0.01
C ASN A 73 0.51 -25.54 0.05
N ARG A 74 -0.20 -25.73 -1.07
CA ARG A 74 -1.28 -26.73 -1.18
C ARG A 74 -0.77 -28.14 -0.93
N LYS A 75 0.31 -28.54 -1.63
CA LYS A 75 0.92 -29.88 -1.48
C LYS A 75 1.43 -30.15 -0.07
N LEU A 76 2.00 -29.14 0.59
CA LEU A 76 2.41 -29.26 2.00
C LEU A 76 1.20 -29.41 2.93
N ALA A 77 0.13 -28.64 2.70
CA ALA A 77 -1.09 -28.76 3.48
C ALA A 77 -1.76 -30.14 3.31
N GLU A 78 -1.68 -30.76 2.13
CA GLU A 78 -2.21 -32.10 1.84
C GLU A 78 -1.57 -33.23 2.64
N LEU A 79 -0.37 -33.02 3.19
CA LEU A 79 0.26 -33.96 4.09
C LEU A 79 -0.46 -34.06 5.45
N SER A 80 -1.25 -33.05 5.81
CA SER A 80 -2.01 -33.05 7.05
C SER A 80 -3.28 -33.91 6.91
N PRO A 81 -3.48 -34.92 7.78
CA PRO A 81 -4.72 -35.71 7.77
C PRO A 81 -5.94 -34.88 8.20
N LYS A 82 -5.72 -33.69 8.79
CA LYS A 82 -6.78 -32.75 9.16
C LYS A 82 -7.20 -31.83 8.01
N LEU A 83 -6.45 -31.81 6.90
CA LEU A 83 -6.86 -31.08 5.71
C LEU A 83 -8.24 -31.59 5.28
N GLY A 84 -9.20 -30.71 5.07
CA GLY A 84 -10.57 -31.09 4.73
C GLY A 84 -11.59 -30.97 5.87
N THR A 85 -11.18 -30.52 7.06
CA THR A 85 -12.11 -30.23 8.17
C THR A 85 -11.82 -28.85 8.74
N ILE A 86 -12.87 -28.17 9.24
CA ILE A 86 -12.70 -26.96 10.06
C ILE A 86 -12.70 -27.41 11.51
N GLU A 87 -11.69 -26.97 12.27
CA GLU A 87 -11.59 -27.27 13.68
C GLU A 87 -12.78 -26.65 14.45
N ARG A 88 -13.32 -27.39 15.41
CA ARG A 88 -14.32 -26.90 16.36
C ARG A 88 -13.68 -26.74 17.73
N ARG A 89 -13.79 -25.55 18.31
CA ARG A 89 -13.28 -25.24 19.65
C ARG A 89 -14.39 -24.67 20.52
N SER A 90 -14.64 -25.30 21.66
CA SER A 90 -15.50 -24.71 22.68
C SER A 90 -14.76 -23.55 23.35
N ARG A 91 -15.39 -22.38 23.42
CA ARG A 91 -14.93 -21.18 24.15
C ARG A 91 -13.41 -20.97 24.08
N ILE A 92 -12.95 -20.36 22.99
CA ILE A 92 -11.55 -20.01 22.78
C ILE A 92 -11.21 -18.66 23.46
N ASP A 93 -9.99 -18.51 23.97
CA ASP A 93 -9.49 -17.23 24.49
C ASP A 93 -8.87 -16.34 23.38
N ARG A 94 -8.59 -15.08 23.74
CA ARG A 94 -8.08 -14.07 22.81
C ARG A 94 -6.73 -14.46 22.21
N GLU A 95 -5.81 -14.88 23.06
CA GLU A 95 -4.43 -15.18 22.70
C GLU A 95 -4.37 -16.40 21.77
N GLU A 96 -5.07 -17.49 22.12
CA GLU A 96 -5.15 -18.68 21.29
C GLU A 96 -5.79 -18.37 19.94
N PHE A 97 -6.88 -17.59 19.93
CA PHE A 97 -7.52 -17.19 18.68
C PHE A 97 -6.60 -16.40 17.76
N LEU A 98 -5.92 -15.39 18.32
CA LEU A 98 -5.01 -14.54 17.55
C LEU A 98 -3.81 -15.33 17.01
N GLU A 99 -3.15 -16.11 17.87
CA GLU A 99 -1.93 -16.83 17.52
C GLU A 99 -2.19 -17.97 16.53
N LYS A 100 -3.27 -18.74 16.71
CA LYS A 100 -3.47 -19.97 15.94
C LYS A 100 -4.39 -19.83 14.74
N TYR A 101 -5.26 -18.82 14.72
CA TYR A 101 -6.32 -18.72 13.70
C TYR A 101 -6.28 -17.39 12.97
N TYR A 102 -6.33 -16.25 13.68
CA TYR A 102 -6.37 -14.94 13.05
C TYR A 102 -5.07 -14.62 12.29
N SER A 103 -3.90 -14.78 12.94
CA SER A 103 -2.60 -14.46 12.33
C SER A 103 -2.11 -15.49 11.31
N THR A 104 -2.59 -16.73 11.37
CA THR A 104 -2.22 -17.82 10.46
C THR A 104 -3.19 -17.97 9.29
N ASN A 105 -4.24 -17.15 9.21
CA ASN A 105 -5.28 -17.24 8.20
C ASN A 105 -5.99 -18.62 8.20
N THR A 106 -6.29 -19.16 9.38
CA THR A 106 -6.91 -20.49 9.55
C THR A 106 -8.38 -20.39 9.99
N PRO A 107 -9.34 -20.97 9.25
CA PRO A 107 -10.76 -20.99 9.63
C PRO A 107 -10.99 -21.76 10.92
N LEU A 108 -12.00 -21.34 11.68
CA LEU A 108 -12.36 -21.93 12.95
C LEU A 108 -13.87 -21.92 13.13
N ILE A 109 -14.43 -22.95 13.75
CA ILE A 109 -15.78 -22.89 14.33
C ILE A 109 -15.63 -22.86 15.84
N ILE A 110 -16.28 -21.87 16.45
CA ILE A 110 -16.30 -21.70 17.90
C ILE A 110 -17.66 -22.12 18.43
N THR A 111 -17.67 -23.04 19.39
CA THR A 111 -18.88 -23.52 20.07
C THR A 111 -19.00 -22.88 21.45
N ASP A 112 -20.21 -22.89 22.01
CA ASP A 112 -20.49 -22.53 23.41
C ASP A 112 -20.21 -21.06 23.80
N MET A 113 -19.94 -20.18 22.82
CA MET A 113 -19.70 -18.75 23.04
C MET A 113 -20.98 -17.91 23.16
N MET A 114 -22.08 -18.37 22.56
CA MET A 114 -23.35 -17.62 22.52
C MET A 114 -24.34 -18.05 23.61
N GLY A 115 -23.92 -18.92 24.55
CA GLY A 115 -24.81 -19.46 25.59
C GLY A 115 -25.48 -18.41 26.48
N ASP A 116 -24.84 -17.24 26.63
CA ASP A 116 -25.31 -16.13 27.45
C ASP A 116 -26.11 -15.07 26.65
N TRP A 117 -26.38 -15.32 25.36
CA TRP A 117 -27.19 -14.43 24.52
C TRP A 117 -28.67 -14.75 24.71
N GLN A 118 -29.46 -13.73 25.04
CA GLN A 118 -30.91 -13.86 25.08
C GLN A 118 -31.46 -14.31 23.72
N ALA A 119 -30.85 -13.81 22.63
CA ALA A 119 -31.16 -14.17 21.25
C ALA A 119 -31.19 -15.69 21.00
N MET A 120 -30.34 -16.49 21.66
CA MET A 120 -30.32 -17.95 21.48
C MET A 120 -31.59 -18.63 22.01
N SER A 121 -32.32 -17.98 22.91
CA SER A 121 -33.57 -18.48 23.49
C SER A 121 -34.81 -17.81 22.91
N SER A 122 -34.70 -16.57 22.41
CA SER A 122 -35.84 -15.75 21.98
C SER A 122 -35.97 -15.61 20.47
N TRP A 123 -34.88 -15.59 19.71
CA TRP A 123 -34.95 -15.26 18.29
C TRP A 123 -35.47 -16.45 17.47
N CYS A 124 -36.71 -16.32 17.04
CA CYS A 124 -37.33 -17.11 15.98
C CYS A 124 -38.09 -16.16 15.04
N PRO A 125 -38.54 -16.63 13.85
CA PRO A 125 -39.30 -15.80 12.93
C PRO A 125 -40.50 -15.09 13.59
N GLU A 126 -41.22 -15.78 14.48
CA GLU A 126 -42.36 -15.23 15.23
C GLU A 126 -41.94 -14.06 16.13
N PHE A 127 -40.86 -14.22 16.90
CA PHE A 127 -40.33 -13.16 17.76
C PHE A 127 -39.95 -11.91 16.94
N ILE A 128 -39.25 -12.10 15.82
CA ILE A 128 -38.84 -11.00 14.93
C ILE A 128 -40.07 -10.27 14.38
N LYS A 129 -41.10 -11.03 13.98
CA LYS A 129 -42.36 -10.49 13.47
C LYS A 129 -43.12 -9.68 14.53
N GLU A 130 -43.21 -10.18 15.75
CA GLU A 130 -43.96 -9.54 16.84
C GLU A 130 -43.30 -8.25 17.33
N ASN A 131 -41.97 -8.24 17.46
CA ASN A 131 -41.23 -7.13 18.08
C ASN A 131 -40.77 -6.07 17.08
N TYR A 132 -40.44 -6.47 15.85
CA TYR A 132 -39.86 -5.59 14.82
C TYR A 132 -40.67 -5.57 13.53
N GLY A 133 -41.84 -6.21 13.48
CA GLY A 133 -42.61 -6.39 12.25
C GLY A 133 -42.96 -5.09 11.52
N ASN A 134 -43.15 -3.98 12.23
CA ASN A 134 -43.47 -2.68 11.63
C ASN A 134 -42.25 -1.96 11.03
N CYS A 135 -41.03 -2.46 11.24
CA CYS A 135 -39.83 -1.88 10.64
C CYS A 135 -39.83 -2.14 9.13
N LEU A 136 -39.57 -1.10 8.35
CA LEU A 136 -39.21 -1.28 6.94
C LEU A 136 -37.80 -1.86 6.86
N VAL A 137 -37.54 -2.85 6.03
CA VAL A 137 -36.21 -3.47 5.87
C VAL A 137 -35.83 -3.59 4.41
N GLN A 138 -34.53 -3.50 4.12
CA GLN A 138 -34.03 -3.79 2.77
C GLN A 138 -33.75 -5.27 2.61
N VAL A 139 -34.28 -5.87 1.54
CA VAL A 139 -34.06 -7.26 1.14
C VAL A 139 -33.78 -7.33 -0.36
N GLN A 140 -32.99 -8.31 -0.78
CA GLN A 140 -32.91 -8.65 -2.21
C GLN A 140 -34.15 -9.48 -2.59
N THR A 141 -34.74 -9.24 -3.75
CA THR A 141 -35.88 -9.98 -4.32
C THR A 141 -35.63 -10.27 -5.80
N ASN A 142 -36.40 -11.18 -6.41
CA ASN A 142 -36.26 -11.58 -7.81
C ASN A 142 -34.87 -12.16 -8.15
N ARG A 143 -34.14 -12.70 -7.17
CA ARG A 143 -32.76 -13.21 -7.35
C ARG A 143 -32.70 -14.35 -8.36
N ASN A 144 -33.76 -15.16 -8.50
CA ASN A 144 -33.79 -16.25 -9.47
C ASN A 144 -33.84 -15.77 -10.93
N SER A 145 -34.15 -14.50 -11.17
CA SER A 145 -34.23 -13.92 -12.52
C SER A 145 -32.88 -13.47 -13.08
N ASP A 146 -31.83 -13.45 -12.26
CA ASP A 146 -30.50 -12.94 -12.63
C ASP A 146 -29.40 -13.85 -12.07
N PRO A 147 -28.59 -14.54 -12.90
CA PRO A 147 -27.51 -15.40 -12.40
C PRO A 147 -26.41 -14.62 -11.64
N ASN A 148 -26.35 -13.29 -11.77
CA ASN A 148 -25.39 -12.41 -11.13
C ASN A 148 -26.02 -11.59 -9.98
N TYR A 149 -27.04 -12.11 -9.31
CA TYR A 149 -27.83 -11.37 -8.31
C TYR A 149 -26.99 -10.73 -7.18
N GLU A 150 -25.88 -11.34 -6.75
CA GLU A 150 -24.99 -10.73 -5.73
C GLU A 150 -24.15 -9.58 -6.31
N ILE A 151 -23.72 -9.67 -7.57
CA ILE A 151 -22.98 -8.61 -8.24
C ILE A 151 -23.93 -7.43 -8.54
N ASN A 152 -25.15 -7.73 -8.99
CA ASN A 152 -26.18 -6.76 -9.32
C ASN A 152 -27.10 -6.42 -8.12
N THR A 153 -26.59 -6.54 -6.90
CA THR A 153 -27.36 -6.41 -5.64
C THR A 153 -28.31 -5.21 -5.64
N GLU A 154 -27.85 -4.04 -6.07
CA GLU A 154 -28.67 -2.80 -6.06
C GLU A 154 -29.94 -2.90 -6.92
N THR A 155 -29.92 -3.67 -8.02
CA THR A 155 -31.08 -3.85 -8.90
C THR A 155 -32.16 -4.74 -8.29
N HIS A 156 -31.78 -5.57 -7.32
CA HIS A 156 -32.66 -6.54 -6.64
C HIS A 156 -33.14 -6.04 -5.28
N LYS A 157 -32.58 -4.94 -4.76
CA LYS A 157 -32.96 -4.35 -3.47
C LYS A 157 -34.39 -3.81 -3.51
N LYS A 158 -35.20 -4.23 -2.55
CA LYS A 158 -36.52 -3.67 -2.24
C LYS A 158 -36.67 -3.39 -0.76
N THR A 159 -37.42 -2.34 -0.45
CA THR A 159 -37.84 -2.03 0.91
C THR A 159 -39.22 -2.65 1.16
N ILE A 160 -39.33 -3.50 2.16
CA ILE A 160 -40.56 -4.24 2.52
C ILE A 160 -40.79 -4.11 4.03
N GLU A 161 -42.04 -4.17 4.48
CA GLU A 161 -42.33 -4.28 5.91
C GLU A 161 -41.85 -5.63 6.45
N LEU A 162 -41.12 -5.63 7.58
CA LEU A 162 -40.48 -6.85 8.09
C LEU A 162 -41.50 -7.96 8.38
N ARG A 163 -42.70 -7.63 8.84
CA ARG A 163 -43.78 -8.60 9.03
C ARG A 163 -44.16 -9.33 7.74
N GLU A 164 -44.28 -8.60 6.64
CA GLU A 164 -44.58 -9.18 5.33
C GLU A 164 -43.40 -10.06 4.89
N TYR A 165 -42.17 -9.59 5.10
CA TYR A 165 -40.98 -10.38 4.78
C TYR A 165 -40.88 -11.67 5.60
N VAL A 166 -41.18 -11.64 6.90
CA VAL A 166 -41.24 -12.85 7.74
C VAL A 166 -42.27 -13.83 7.18
N ASP A 167 -43.45 -13.36 6.78
CA ASP A 167 -44.48 -14.21 6.18
C ASP A 167 -44.02 -14.84 4.86
N MET A 168 -43.26 -14.09 4.03
CA MET A 168 -42.64 -14.65 2.83
C MET A 168 -41.64 -15.75 3.20
N VAL A 169 -40.75 -15.50 4.16
CA VAL A 169 -39.70 -16.45 4.58
C VAL A 169 -40.28 -17.74 5.14
N VAL A 170 -41.29 -17.64 6.02
CA VAL A 170 -41.87 -18.81 6.71
C VAL A 170 -42.77 -19.62 5.78
N ASN A 171 -43.54 -18.98 4.91
CA ASN A 171 -44.50 -19.66 4.02
C ASN A 171 -43.93 -20.02 2.65
N GLY A 172 -42.74 -19.50 2.29
CA GLY A 172 -42.15 -19.59 0.97
C GLY A 172 -41.60 -20.96 0.57
N GLY A 173 -41.33 -21.84 1.55
CA GLY A 173 -40.61 -23.09 1.33
C GLY A 173 -39.16 -22.86 0.86
N ASP A 174 -38.61 -23.84 0.16
CA ASP A 174 -37.23 -23.79 -0.35
C ASP A 174 -37.14 -22.84 -1.56
N THR A 175 -36.47 -21.70 -1.39
CA THR A 175 -36.30 -20.70 -2.45
C THR A 175 -35.04 -19.86 -2.25
N ASN A 176 -34.46 -19.40 -3.36
CA ASN A 176 -33.38 -18.43 -3.37
C ASN A 176 -33.85 -17.02 -3.80
N ASP A 177 -35.15 -16.84 -4.10
CA ASP A 177 -35.64 -15.66 -4.81
C ASP A 177 -35.59 -14.37 -3.99
N TYR A 178 -35.59 -14.47 -2.66
CA TYR A 178 -35.49 -13.33 -1.76
C TYR A 178 -34.63 -13.64 -0.54
N TYR A 179 -33.79 -12.67 -0.16
CA TYR A 179 -32.88 -12.83 0.97
C TYR A 179 -32.48 -11.49 1.58
N MET A 180 -32.46 -11.40 2.91
CA MET A 180 -31.83 -10.30 3.63
C MET A 180 -30.34 -10.60 3.82
N VAL A 181 -29.52 -9.97 2.97
CA VAL A 181 -28.06 -10.10 2.97
C VAL A 181 -27.37 -8.95 3.72
N ALA A 182 -26.04 -9.00 3.87
CA ALA A 182 -25.24 -7.90 4.41
C ALA A 182 -25.40 -6.56 3.66
N ASN A 183 -24.82 -5.49 4.23
CA ASN A 183 -24.86 -4.13 3.67
C ASN A 183 -26.28 -3.57 3.45
N ASN A 184 -27.25 -4.06 4.22
CA ASN A 184 -28.63 -3.58 4.23
C ASN A 184 -28.85 -2.33 5.11
N GLY A 185 -27.89 -2.00 5.98
CA GLY A 185 -27.97 -0.86 6.91
C GLY A 185 -29.08 -0.97 7.96
N ASN A 186 -29.78 -2.11 8.05
CA ASN A 186 -30.92 -2.28 8.93
C ASN A 186 -30.51 -2.09 10.40
N LEU A 187 -29.41 -2.70 10.84
CA LEU A 187 -28.92 -2.60 12.23
C LEU A 187 -28.36 -1.22 12.61
N ASP A 188 -28.13 -0.32 11.66
CA ASP A 188 -27.69 1.06 11.94
C ASP A 188 -28.86 1.97 12.33
N ARG A 189 -30.10 1.53 12.11
CA ARG A 189 -31.29 2.35 12.31
C ARG A 189 -31.84 2.20 13.73
N GLU A 190 -32.27 3.32 14.29
CA GLU A 190 -32.82 3.40 15.66
C GLU A 190 -33.98 2.44 15.93
N ASP A 191 -34.82 2.19 14.93
CA ASP A 191 -36.01 1.34 15.05
C ASP A 191 -35.71 -0.17 14.99
N PHE A 192 -34.52 -0.56 14.50
CA PHE A 192 -34.15 -1.97 14.32
C PHE A 192 -32.92 -2.39 15.13
N LYS A 193 -32.03 -1.44 15.49
CA LYS A 193 -30.81 -1.69 16.25
C LYS A 193 -31.05 -2.29 17.64
N GLY A 194 -32.28 -2.22 18.17
CA GLY A 194 -32.66 -2.79 19.46
C GLY A 194 -32.40 -4.29 19.57
N LEU A 195 -32.33 -5.02 18.44
CA LEU A 195 -31.92 -6.42 18.41
C LEU A 195 -30.52 -6.63 19.03
N LEU A 196 -29.62 -5.66 18.92
CA LEU A 196 -28.28 -5.76 19.51
C LEU A 196 -28.30 -5.78 21.06
N ASN A 197 -29.43 -5.47 21.70
CA ASN A 197 -29.57 -5.58 23.16
C ASN A 197 -29.70 -7.05 23.63
N ASP A 198 -30.10 -7.97 22.74
CA ASP A 198 -30.29 -9.39 23.07
C ASP A 198 -29.01 -10.21 22.93
N ILE A 199 -27.91 -9.58 22.51
CA ILE A 199 -26.61 -10.22 22.29
C ILE A 199 -25.56 -9.64 23.23
N GLN A 200 -24.59 -10.47 23.62
CA GLN A 200 -23.38 -10.01 24.27
C GLN A 200 -22.25 -10.05 23.24
N MET A 201 -21.86 -8.90 22.69
CA MET A 201 -20.72 -8.84 21.76
C MET A 201 -19.49 -9.46 22.42
N PHE A 202 -18.63 -10.12 21.65
CA PHE A 202 -17.43 -10.80 22.17
C PHE A 202 -16.29 -9.77 22.34
N PRO A 203 -16.11 -9.10 23.50
CA PRO A 203 -15.15 -7.99 23.62
C PRO A 203 -13.69 -8.45 23.43
N GLU A 204 -13.43 -9.75 23.58
CA GLU A 204 -12.12 -10.36 23.35
C GLU A 204 -11.73 -10.37 21.87
N PHE A 205 -12.68 -10.20 20.95
CA PHE A 205 -12.46 -10.30 19.50
C PHE A 205 -13.03 -9.12 18.72
N ILE A 206 -14.15 -8.55 19.19
CA ILE A 206 -14.99 -7.57 18.50
C ILE A 206 -15.06 -6.27 19.30
N ASP A 207 -14.86 -5.14 18.63
CA ASP A 207 -14.95 -3.80 19.22
C ASP A 207 -16.43 -3.32 19.23
N PRO A 208 -17.11 -3.31 20.39
CA PRO A 208 -18.51 -2.94 20.46
C PRO A 208 -18.77 -1.47 20.09
N LEU A 209 -17.76 -0.60 20.22
CA LEU A 209 -17.86 0.83 19.90
C LEU A 209 -17.83 1.08 18.38
N LYS A 210 -17.42 0.09 17.58
CA LYS A 210 -17.32 0.16 16.11
C LYS A 210 -18.37 -0.70 15.40
N SER A 211 -19.50 -0.98 16.04
CA SER A 211 -20.54 -1.87 15.49
C SER A 211 -21.30 -1.27 14.28
N LYS A 212 -21.44 0.05 14.23
CA LYS A 212 -22.11 0.75 13.14
C LYS A 212 -21.47 0.43 11.78
N GLN A 213 -22.27 0.04 10.79
CA GLN A 213 -21.84 -0.40 9.45
C GLN A 213 -20.86 -1.58 9.43
N ARG A 214 -20.71 -2.31 10.55
CA ARG A 214 -19.77 -3.43 10.69
C ARG A 214 -20.39 -4.67 11.33
N VAL A 215 -21.68 -4.60 11.67
CA VAL A 215 -22.48 -5.75 12.10
C VAL A 215 -23.70 -5.84 11.18
N PHE A 216 -23.95 -7.03 10.65
CA PHE A 216 -25.02 -7.23 9.67
C PHE A 216 -25.97 -8.34 10.09
N PHE A 217 -27.26 -8.09 9.94
CA PHE A 217 -28.33 -9.04 10.20
C PHE A 217 -28.71 -9.78 8.92
N TRP A 218 -28.73 -11.11 9.01
CA TRP A 218 -29.06 -12.02 7.92
C TRP A 218 -30.31 -12.81 8.28
N PHE A 219 -31.30 -12.79 7.39
CA PHE A 219 -32.55 -13.53 7.57
C PHE A 219 -33.07 -14.00 6.21
N GLY A 220 -33.41 -15.28 6.09
CA GLY A 220 -33.89 -15.83 4.82
C GLY A 220 -34.48 -17.22 4.91
N PRO A 221 -35.16 -17.68 3.84
CA PRO A 221 -35.75 -19.00 3.77
C PRO A 221 -34.69 -20.09 3.57
N ALA A 222 -35.13 -21.34 3.69
CA ALA A 222 -34.37 -22.49 3.21
C ALA A 222 -34.12 -22.34 1.69
N GLY A 223 -32.99 -22.86 1.21
CA GLY A 223 -32.63 -22.82 -0.21
C GLY A 223 -31.90 -21.55 -0.67
N THR A 224 -31.72 -20.55 0.19
CA THR A 224 -30.86 -19.39 -0.12
C THR A 224 -29.42 -19.83 -0.39
N ILE A 225 -28.79 -19.26 -1.42
CA ILE A 225 -27.39 -19.47 -1.79
C ILE A 225 -26.70 -18.11 -1.93
N THR A 226 -25.59 -17.95 -1.24
CA THR A 226 -24.56 -16.95 -1.56
C THR A 226 -23.49 -17.68 -2.38
N PRO A 227 -23.29 -17.32 -3.67
CA PRO A 227 -22.37 -18.00 -4.59
C PRO A 227 -20.92 -18.02 -4.10
N LEU A 228 -20.08 -18.79 -4.78
CA LEU A 228 -18.66 -18.90 -4.44
C LEU A 228 -17.95 -17.55 -4.59
N HIS A 229 -17.44 -17.02 -3.48
CA HIS A 229 -16.72 -15.76 -3.42
C HIS A 229 -15.70 -15.78 -2.28
N HIS A 230 -14.85 -14.77 -2.19
CA HIS A 230 -14.06 -14.52 -0.97
C HIS A 230 -14.29 -13.10 -0.49
N ASP A 231 -13.99 -12.83 0.77
CA ASP A 231 -14.02 -11.48 1.31
C ASP A 231 -12.64 -10.83 1.31
N THR A 232 -12.63 -9.50 1.34
CA THR A 232 -11.42 -8.68 1.50
C THR A 232 -11.11 -8.34 2.96
N MET A 233 -11.82 -8.97 3.89
CA MET A 233 -11.70 -8.81 5.34
C MET A 233 -12.00 -10.13 6.03
N ASN A 234 -11.57 -10.27 7.28
CA ASN A 234 -11.99 -11.39 8.12
C ASN A 234 -13.44 -11.19 8.59
N ILE A 235 -14.16 -12.30 8.79
CA ILE A 235 -15.56 -12.30 9.22
C ILE A 235 -15.77 -13.29 10.37
N PHE A 236 -16.55 -12.87 11.38
CA PHE A 236 -17.27 -13.78 12.26
C PHE A 236 -18.72 -13.88 11.81
N MET A 237 -19.25 -15.09 11.66
CA MET A 237 -20.69 -15.33 11.48
C MET A 237 -21.22 -16.13 12.66
N ALA A 238 -22.02 -15.48 13.48
CA ALA A 238 -22.77 -16.04 14.60
C ALA A 238 -24.12 -16.57 14.13
N HIS A 239 -24.34 -17.87 14.25
CA HIS A 239 -25.53 -18.54 13.73
C HIS A 239 -26.54 -18.82 14.84
N ILE A 240 -27.75 -18.27 14.71
CA ILE A 240 -28.72 -18.18 15.81
C ILE A 240 -29.92 -19.11 15.60
N TYR A 241 -30.43 -19.20 14.36
CA TYR A 241 -31.60 -20.00 14.03
C TYR A 241 -31.42 -20.77 12.72
N GLY A 242 -31.95 -22.01 12.67
CA GLY A 242 -31.84 -22.93 11.52
C GLY A 242 -30.41 -23.40 11.28
N ARG A 243 -30.10 -23.94 10.10
CA ARG A 243 -28.75 -24.40 9.74
C ARG A 243 -28.28 -23.82 8.42
N LYS A 244 -26.98 -23.56 8.32
CA LYS A 244 -26.31 -23.17 7.06
C LYS A 244 -25.23 -24.18 6.71
N ARG A 245 -25.20 -24.63 5.47
CA ARG A 245 -24.06 -25.38 4.94
C ARG A 245 -23.04 -24.41 4.37
N TRP A 246 -21.80 -24.56 4.82
CA TRP A 246 -20.64 -23.81 4.36
C TRP A 246 -19.74 -24.73 3.56
N ARG A 247 -19.33 -24.26 2.38
CA ARG A 247 -18.25 -24.84 1.59
C ARG A 247 -17.13 -23.83 1.51
N LEU A 248 -15.91 -24.21 1.89
CA LEU A 248 -14.76 -23.33 1.91
C LEU A 248 -13.62 -23.90 1.07
N ILE A 249 -12.86 -23.01 0.45
CA ILE A 249 -11.67 -23.33 -0.34
C ILE A 249 -10.54 -22.39 0.13
N SER A 250 -9.37 -22.95 0.38
CA SER A 250 -8.22 -22.16 0.83
C SER A 250 -7.82 -21.12 -0.24
N PRO A 251 -7.37 -19.91 0.14
CA PRO A 251 -6.85 -18.91 -0.80
C PRO A 251 -5.69 -19.44 -1.65
N ALA A 252 -5.00 -20.49 -1.20
CA ALA A 252 -3.96 -21.14 -1.99
C ALA A 252 -4.50 -21.73 -3.30
N TYR A 253 -5.81 -21.99 -3.43
CA TYR A 253 -6.45 -22.47 -4.65
C TYR A 253 -6.96 -21.36 -5.57
N THR A 254 -6.77 -20.07 -5.25
CA THR A 254 -7.25 -18.93 -6.06
C THR A 254 -6.99 -19.06 -7.57
N PRO A 255 -5.80 -19.51 -8.04
CA PRO A 255 -5.57 -19.69 -9.49
C PRO A 255 -6.45 -20.74 -10.17
N LEU A 256 -7.09 -21.63 -9.40
CA LEU A 256 -7.85 -22.79 -9.88
C LEU A 256 -9.37 -22.60 -9.78
N VAL A 257 -9.83 -21.46 -9.25
CA VAL A 257 -11.26 -21.16 -9.04
C VAL A 257 -11.80 -20.08 -9.99
N TYR A 258 -11.08 -19.75 -11.06
CA TYR A 258 -11.58 -18.93 -12.18
C TYR A 258 -12.22 -17.59 -11.77
N ASN A 259 -11.53 -16.86 -10.89
CA ASN A 259 -11.96 -15.56 -10.40
C ASN A 259 -11.77 -14.46 -11.45
N ASN A 260 -12.79 -14.26 -12.29
CA ASN A 260 -12.75 -13.24 -13.36
C ASN A 260 -13.59 -11.99 -13.05
N ILE A 261 -14.41 -12.01 -11.99
CA ILE A 261 -15.37 -10.93 -11.67
C ILE A 261 -15.24 -10.54 -10.20
N GLY A 262 -14.52 -9.44 -9.92
CA GLY A 262 -14.33 -8.95 -8.56
C GLY A 262 -13.83 -10.06 -7.63
N VAL A 263 -14.58 -10.32 -6.56
CA VAL A 263 -14.28 -11.39 -5.58
C VAL A 263 -15.04 -12.70 -5.83
N PHE A 264 -15.79 -12.81 -6.92
CA PHE A 264 -16.66 -13.94 -7.23
C PHE A 264 -16.03 -14.92 -8.21
N SER A 265 -16.42 -16.19 -8.08
CA SER A 265 -16.19 -17.24 -9.06
C SER A 265 -17.50 -17.58 -9.77
N GLU A 266 -17.42 -17.88 -11.07
CA GLU A 266 -18.56 -18.40 -11.83
C GLU A 266 -18.84 -19.89 -11.56
N ILE A 267 -17.98 -20.57 -10.80
CA ILE A 267 -18.13 -21.99 -10.50
C ILE A 267 -19.30 -22.18 -9.53
N ASP A 268 -20.29 -22.94 -9.98
CA ASP A 268 -21.36 -23.44 -9.13
C ASP A 268 -20.90 -24.72 -8.42
N LEU A 269 -20.71 -24.66 -7.10
CA LEU A 269 -20.33 -25.86 -6.35
C LEU A 269 -21.46 -26.88 -6.24
N GLU A 270 -22.72 -26.50 -6.45
CA GLU A 270 -23.83 -27.46 -6.47
C GLU A 270 -23.75 -28.39 -7.69
N ASN A 271 -23.24 -27.88 -8.81
CA ASN A 271 -23.11 -28.61 -10.06
C ASN A 271 -21.90 -28.09 -10.88
N PRO A 272 -20.66 -28.44 -10.50
CA PRO A 272 -19.46 -27.93 -11.17
C PRO A 272 -19.37 -28.44 -12.61
N ASP A 273 -19.10 -27.52 -13.54
CA ASP A 273 -18.87 -27.84 -14.95
C ASP A 273 -17.39 -28.14 -15.19
N ASP A 274 -17.06 -29.42 -15.11
CA ASP A 274 -15.72 -29.97 -15.28
C ASP A 274 -15.12 -29.80 -16.69
N GLU A 275 -15.97 -29.55 -17.70
CA GLU A 275 -15.53 -29.29 -19.07
C GLU A 275 -15.16 -27.81 -19.23
N LYS A 276 -15.97 -26.91 -18.65
CA LYS A 276 -15.72 -25.46 -18.64
C LYS A 276 -14.59 -25.06 -17.69
N TYR A 277 -14.45 -25.74 -16.55
CA TYR A 277 -13.50 -25.41 -15.48
C TYR A 277 -12.55 -26.58 -15.14
N PRO A 278 -11.74 -27.08 -16.10
CA PRO A 278 -10.94 -28.29 -15.90
C PRO A 278 -9.91 -28.20 -14.76
N LEU A 279 -9.40 -27.00 -14.44
CA LEU A 279 -8.45 -26.81 -13.34
C LEU A 279 -9.10 -26.96 -11.95
N PHE A 280 -10.43 -26.83 -11.88
CA PHE A 280 -11.16 -26.93 -10.62
C PHE A 280 -11.17 -28.35 -10.06
N LYS A 281 -10.91 -29.38 -10.89
CA LYS A 281 -10.88 -30.79 -10.48
C LYS A 281 -9.86 -31.07 -9.38
N ASP A 282 -8.78 -30.29 -9.36
CA ASP A 282 -7.72 -30.42 -8.36
C ASP A 282 -8.03 -29.63 -7.09
N VAL A 283 -9.16 -28.91 -7.03
CA VAL A 283 -9.53 -28.05 -5.90
C VAL A 283 -10.19 -28.86 -4.79
N ARG A 284 -9.65 -28.73 -3.58
CA ARG A 284 -10.24 -29.34 -2.39
C ARG A 284 -11.25 -28.41 -1.73
N VAL A 285 -12.52 -28.81 -1.76
CA VAL A 285 -13.61 -28.12 -1.06
C VAL A 285 -13.81 -28.72 0.33
N ILE A 286 -13.80 -27.87 1.35
CA ILE A 286 -14.10 -28.22 2.75
C ILE A 286 -15.58 -27.96 2.98
N GLU A 287 -16.34 -28.95 3.43
CA GLU A 287 -17.77 -28.79 3.72
C GLU A 287 -18.06 -28.95 5.22
N THR A 288 -18.92 -28.09 5.76
CA THR A 288 -19.42 -28.19 7.14
C THR A 288 -20.83 -27.62 7.22
N VAL A 289 -21.62 -28.09 8.19
CA VAL A 289 -22.89 -27.44 8.58
C VAL A 289 -22.63 -26.66 9.85
N LEU A 290 -23.12 -25.42 9.87
CA LEU A 290 -23.12 -24.54 11.03
C LEU A 290 -24.48 -24.66 11.72
N GLU A 291 -24.45 -25.09 12.97
CA GLU A 291 -25.62 -25.31 13.82
C GLU A 291 -25.95 -24.05 14.66
N PRO A 292 -27.19 -23.89 15.16
CA PRO A 292 -27.51 -22.84 16.12
C PRO A 292 -26.57 -22.87 17.33
N GLY A 293 -26.00 -21.71 17.70
CA GLY A 293 -25.06 -21.62 18.81
C GLY A 293 -23.59 -21.63 18.38
N GLU A 294 -23.30 -21.92 17.11
CA GLU A 294 -21.93 -21.91 16.57
C GLU A 294 -21.58 -20.56 15.91
N VAL A 295 -20.31 -20.16 16.04
CA VAL A 295 -19.72 -19.00 15.35
C VAL A 295 -18.64 -19.50 14.40
N ILE A 296 -18.73 -19.20 13.10
CA ILE A 296 -17.62 -19.48 12.17
C ILE A 296 -16.75 -18.24 11.96
N PHE A 297 -15.44 -18.42 12.07
CA PHE A 297 -14.41 -17.50 11.62
C PHE A 297 -14.00 -17.83 10.20
N VAL A 298 -14.19 -16.88 9.30
CA VAL A 298 -13.74 -16.94 7.92
C VAL A 298 -12.61 -15.92 7.75
N PRO A 299 -11.36 -16.37 7.61
CA PRO A 299 -10.24 -15.47 7.42
C PRO A 299 -10.31 -14.79 6.04
N VAL A 300 -9.74 -13.60 5.92
CA VAL A 300 -9.65 -12.84 4.67
C VAL A 300 -9.10 -13.71 3.53
N GLY A 301 -9.70 -13.60 2.34
CA GLY A 301 -9.30 -14.33 1.14
C GLY A 301 -9.77 -15.78 1.07
N TRP A 302 -10.39 -16.34 2.11
CA TRP A 302 -10.98 -17.68 2.02
C TRP A 302 -12.21 -17.66 1.13
N TRP A 303 -12.15 -18.49 0.09
CA TRP A 303 -13.26 -18.73 -0.80
C TRP A 303 -14.34 -19.51 -0.07
N HIS A 304 -15.59 -19.13 -0.23
CA HIS A 304 -16.71 -19.81 0.39
C HIS A 304 -18.03 -19.64 -0.36
N GLN A 305 -18.88 -20.66 -0.25
CA GLN A 305 -20.27 -20.67 -0.68
C GLN A 305 -21.13 -21.06 0.53
N VAL A 306 -22.26 -20.37 0.71
CA VAL A 306 -23.14 -20.58 1.86
C VAL A 306 -24.55 -20.90 1.38
N LYS A 307 -25.12 -22.00 1.88
CA LYS A 307 -26.50 -22.41 1.60
C LYS A 307 -27.33 -22.50 2.87
N GLY A 308 -28.48 -21.83 2.91
CA GLY A 308 -29.48 -22.03 3.95
C GLY A 308 -30.15 -23.39 3.81
N LEU A 309 -30.04 -24.25 4.83
CA LEU A 309 -30.70 -25.57 4.84
C LEU A 309 -32.10 -25.52 5.45
N ASP A 310 -32.35 -24.53 6.30
CA ASP A 310 -33.64 -24.24 6.92
C ASP A 310 -33.92 -22.73 6.78
N VAL A 311 -35.01 -22.22 7.37
CA VAL A 311 -35.12 -20.78 7.65
C VAL A 311 -33.96 -20.38 8.56
N THR A 312 -33.21 -19.33 8.21
CA THR A 312 -31.98 -18.97 8.93
C THR A 312 -31.99 -17.55 9.47
N ILE A 313 -31.52 -17.36 10.71
CA ILE A 313 -31.21 -16.06 11.31
C ILE A 313 -29.75 -16.09 11.78
N ALA A 314 -28.96 -15.10 11.38
CA ALA A 314 -27.55 -14.98 11.74
C ALA A 314 -27.09 -13.52 11.83
N LEU A 315 -25.98 -13.30 12.53
CA LEU A 315 -25.27 -12.04 12.58
C LEU A 315 -23.85 -12.22 12.07
N SER A 316 -23.37 -11.29 11.24
CA SER A 316 -21.94 -11.22 10.88
C SER A 316 -21.27 -10.00 11.47
N PHE A 317 -20.01 -10.14 11.87
CA PHE A 317 -19.20 -9.10 12.50
C PHE A 317 -17.88 -8.94 11.74
N ILE A 318 -17.51 -7.69 11.44
CA ILE A 318 -16.23 -7.32 10.80
C ILE A 318 -15.44 -6.27 11.61
N ASN A 319 -16.01 -5.81 12.72
CA ASN A 319 -15.42 -4.88 13.68
C ASN A 319 -14.47 -5.60 14.66
N PHE A 320 -13.50 -6.34 14.16
CA PHE A 320 -12.49 -6.96 15.00
C PHE A 320 -11.68 -5.90 15.75
N ILE A 321 -11.25 -6.23 16.97
CA ILE A 321 -10.29 -5.42 17.74
C ILE A 321 -8.86 -5.50 17.15
N PHE A 322 -8.64 -6.46 16.25
CA PHE A 322 -7.41 -6.63 15.48
C PHE A 322 -7.51 -5.87 14.15
N PRO A 323 -6.36 -5.54 13.50
CA PRO A 323 -6.38 -4.96 12.16
C PRO A 323 -7.18 -5.84 11.19
N ASN A 324 -8.17 -5.26 10.52
CA ASN A 324 -9.05 -5.98 9.58
C ASN A 324 -9.27 -5.23 8.26
N ASP A 325 -8.50 -4.16 8.03
CA ASP A 325 -8.52 -3.38 6.79
C ASP A 325 -7.30 -3.79 5.95
N TYR A 326 -7.55 -4.51 4.85
CA TYR A 326 -6.50 -5.01 3.94
C TYR A 326 -6.67 -4.40 2.56
N LYS A 327 -5.55 -3.99 1.94
CA LYS A 327 -5.57 -3.53 0.55
C LYS A 327 -5.70 -4.74 -0.38
N TYR A 328 -6.83 -4.84 -1.07
CA TYR A 328 -7.06 -5.86 -2.09
C TYR A 328 -7.24 -5.20 -3.45
N GLN A 329 -6.45 -5.61 -4.45
CA GLN A 329 -6.61 -5.15 -5.83
C GLN A 329 -7.41 -6.19 -6.61
N ASN A 330 -8.56 -5.78 -7.11
CA ASN A 330 -9.43 -6.57 -7.99
C ASN A 330 -9.20 -6.11 -9.45
N PRO A 331 -8.22 -6.67 -10.18
CA PRO A 331 -8.06 -6.33 -11.59
C PRO A 331 -9.31 -6.80 -12.37
N ASN A 332 -9.85 -5.94 -13.22
CA ASN A 332 -10.90 -6.34 -14.15
C ASN A 332 -10.28 -7.21 -15.26
N ILE A 333 -10.25 -8.52 -15.04
CA ILE A 333 -9.76 -9.50 -16.01
C ILE A 333 -10.81 -9.63 -17.13
N LYS A 334 -10.64 -8.86 -18.21
CA LYS A 334 -11.47 -8.99 -19.40
C LYS A 334 -11.05 -10.24 -20.17
N SER A 335 -11.93 -11.24 -20.28
CA SER A 335 -11.85 -12.22 -21.36
C SER A 335 -11.87 -11.49 -22.71
N SER A 336 -11.18 -12.02 -23.73
CA SER A 336 -11.17 -11.46 -25.10
C SER A 336 -12.58 -11.05 -25.58
N PRO A 337 -12.70 -9.93 -26.32
CA PRO A 337 -13.87 -9.07 -26.29
C PRO A 337 -15.04 -9.64 -27.08
N ASN A 338 -16.20 -9.70 -26.42
CA ASN A 338 -17.41 -9.20 -27.05
C ASN A 338 -18.29 -8.47 -26.02
N GLN A 339 -18.58 -7.22 -26.37
CA GLN A 339 -19.58 -6.30 -25.79
C GLN A 339 -19.14 -5.35 -24.66
N LYS A 340 -19.45 -4.08 -24.94
CA LYS A 340 -19.12 -2.84 -24.24
C LYS A 340 -20.16 -2.55 -23.16
N SER A 341 -19.75 -1.94 -22.05
CA SER A 341 -20.35 -0.67 -21.58
C SER A 341 -19.57 -0.06 -20.43
N THR A 342 -19.49 1.27 -20.50
CA THR A 342 -18.91 2.28 -19.60
C THR A 342 -19.83 2.63 -18.44
N SER A 343 -19.30 2.93 -17.26
CA SER A 343 -19.38 4.27 -16.62
C SER A 343 -18.99 4.23 -15.13
N SER A 344 -18.15 5.17 -14.74
CA SER A 344 -17.71 5.56 -13.40
C SER A 344 -18.74 6.45 -12.68
N GLN A 345 -18.80 6.39 -11.35
CA GLN A 345 -19.27 7.49 -10.50
C GLN A 345 -18.80 7.32 -9.04
N GLU A 346 -18.02 8.31 -8.59
CA GLU A 346 -17.49 8.46 -7.23
C GLU A 346 -18.53 9.07 -6.28
N LYS A 347 -18.39 8.79 -4.97
CA LYS A 347 -19.16 9.42 -3.88
C LYS A 347 -18.24 9.93 -2.78
N ASN A 348 -18.37 11.23 -2.52
CA ASN A 348 -17.71 12.01 -1.46
C ASN A 348 -18.17 11.62 -0.04
N ILE A 349 -17.24 11.63 0.92
CA ILE A 349 -17.52 11.66 2.36
C ILE A 349 -16.61 12.70 3.03
N SER A 350 -17.21 13.67 3.71
CA SER A 350 -16.55 14.76 4.44
C SER A 350 -16.00 14.31 5.81
N ILE A 351 -14.81 14.78 6.18
CA ILE A 351 -14.19 14.59 7.50
C ILE A 351 -14.10 15.93 8.24
N LYS A 352 -14.43 15.91 9.54
CA LYS A 352 -14.42 17.05 10.45
C LYS A 352 -13.02 17.30 11.03
N THR A 353 -12.71 18.58 11.17
CA THR A 353 -11.51 19.21 11.73
C THR A 353 -11.27 18.92 13.21
N VAL A 354 -10.00 18.78 13.58
CA VAL A 354 -9.50 18.86 14.96
C VAL A 354 -8.39 19.92 14.99
N ASN A 355 -8.54 20.92 15.85
CA ASN A 355 -7.55 21.94 16.20
C ASN A 355 -6.46 21.33 17.09
N GLU A 356 -5.20 21.78 16.96
CA GLU A 356 -4.37 22.23 18.09
C GLU A 356 -3.04 22.87 17.65
N GLU A 357 -2.56 23.78 18.51
CA GLU A 357 -1.62 24.89 18.27
C GLU A 357 -0.14 24.47 18.16
N ALA A 358 0.61 25.14 17.29
CA ALA A 358 2.06 25.02 17.22
C ALA A 358 2.78 26.01 18.16
N LYS A 359 3.79 25.51 18.88
CA LYS A 359 4.65 26.29 19.77
C LYS A 359 5.84 26.86 18.99
N ILE A 360 5.92 28.19 18.87
CA ILE A 360 7.20 28.88 18.61
C ILE A 360 8.09 28.65 19.83
N THR A 361 9.20 27.90 19.68
CA THR A 361 10.09 27.60 20.79
C THR A 361 11.09 28.75 20.99
N SER A 362 11.08 29.36 22.18
CA SER A 362 12.08 30.35 22.61
C SER A 362 13.46 29.74 22.95
N LYS A 363 13.67 28.45 22.66
CA LYS A 363 14.89 27.68 22.90
C LYS A 363 15.31 26.98 21.61
N PRO A 364 16.62 26.84 21.35
CA PRO A 364 17.13 26.14 20.17
C PRO A 364 16.67 24.67 20.17
N LEU A 365 16.37 24.14 18.99
CA LEU A 365 16.06 22.73 18.83
C LEU A 365 17.26 21.87 19.25
N THR A 366 16.99 20.65 19.69
CA THR A 366 18.00 19.62 19.95
C THR A 366 17.72 18.41 19.06
N ASN A 367 18.73 17.57 18.82
CA ASN A 367 18.54 16.31 18.08
C ASN A 367 17.45 15.45 18.75
N GLU A 368 17.43 15.41 20.09
CA GLU A 368 16.40 14.69 20.86
C GLU A 368 14.99 15.20 20.55
N ILE A 369 14.76 16.52 20.55
CA ILE A 369 13.45 17.09 20.21
C ILE A 369 13.05 16.73 18.78
N VAL A 370 13.99 16.87 17.83
CA VAL A 370 13.74 16.60 16.41
C VAL A 370 13.45 15.12 16.16
N GLU A 371 14.07 14.21 16.92
CA GLU A 371 13.89 12.76 16.77
C GLU A 371 12.65 12.22 17.48
N THR A 372 12.19 12.86 18.56
CA THR A 372 11.13 12.32 19.44
C THR A 372 9.78 13.02 19.34
N THR A 373 9.70 14.18 18.69
CA THR A 373 8.43 14.93 18.57
C THR A 373 7.44 14.27 17.62
N ASP A 374 6.14 14.47 17.88
CA ASP A 374 5.04 14.11 16.99
C ASP A 374 4.61 15.26 16.05
N ALA A 375 5.19 16.46 16.22
CA ALA A 375 4.84 17.62 15.38
C ALA A 375 5.16 17.39 13.90
N ALA A 376 4.32 17.88 12.99
CA ALA A 376 4.57 17.80 11.55
C ALA A 376 5.51 18.90 11.03
N TYR A 377 5.72 19.97 11.82
CA TYR A 377 6.72 20.99 11.55
C TYR A 377 7.35 21.52 12.84
N LEU A 378 8.57 22.08 12.71
CA LEU A 378 9.32 22.73 13.78
C LEU A 378 9.97 24.00 13.27
N VAL A 379 10.11 25.00 14.13
CA VAL A 379 10.86 26.23 13.87
C VAL A 379 12.00 26.30 14.91
N ASP A 380 13.23 26.46 14.45
CA ASP A 380 14.42 26.58 15.30
C ASP A 380 14.57 28.00 15.86
N GLU A 381 15.64 28.24 16.63
CA GLU A 381 15.98 29.58 17.11
C GLU A 381 16.08 30.58 15.94
N ILE A 382 15.50 31.76 16.15
CA ILE A 382 15.38 32.80 15.13
C ILE A 382 16.49 33.83 15.31
N TYR A 383 17.31 33.99 14.29
CA TYR A 383 18.34 35.01 14.13
C TYR A 383 17.91 35.97 13.02
N LYS A 384 17.70 37.23 13.38
CA LYS A 384 17.28 38.27 12.44
C LYS A 384 18.32 38.48 11.34
N ASP A 385 17.87 38.70 10.11
CA ASP A 385 18.70 39.01 8.93
C ASP A 385 19.69 37.89 8.52
N GLU A 386 19.56 36.69 9.09
CA GLU A 386 20.33 35.50 8.71
C GLU A 386 19.56 34.61 7.71
N VAL A 387 20.28 33.72 7.02
CA VAL A 387 19.68 32.81 6.03
C VAL A 387 18.69 31.86 6.70
N LEU A 388 17.54 31.65 6.05
CA LEU A 388 16.54 30.65 6.43
C LEU A 388 16.58 29.44 5.51
N ILE A 389 16.71 28.25 6.11
CA ILE A 389 16.60 26.98 5.42
C ILE A 389 15.31 26.28 5.85
N ILE A 390 14.42 26.04 4.89
CA ILE A 390 13.20 25.24 5.06
C ILE A 390 13.47 23.84 4.51
N SER A 391 13.54 22.85 5.40
CA SER A 391 13.85 21.47 5.04
C SER A 391 12.60 20.61 4.99
N PHE A 392 12.41 19.89 3.88
CA PHE A 392 11.31 18.98 3.67
C PHE A 392 11.80 17.52 3.79
N GLY A 393 11.21 16.77 4.73
CA GLY A 393 11.47 15.36 4.96
C GLY A 393 11.11 14.44 3.79
N PHE A 394 11.75 13.27 3.76
CA PHE A 394 11.48 12.24 2.77
C PHE A 394 10.49 11.20 3.31
N VAL A 395 9.98 10.35 2.40
CA VAL A 395 9.00 9.31 2.69
C VAL A 395 9.54 8.28 3.68
N SER A 396 8.67 7.79 4.57
CA SER A 396 8.98 6.66 5.44
C SER A 396 7.79 5.72 5.54
N TRP A 397 7.98 4.44 5.24
CA TRP A 397 6.90 3.46 5.16
C TRP A 397 6.60 2.77 6.50
N ASP A 398 7.62 2.59 7.33
CA ASP A 398 7.54 1.82 8.58
C ASP A 398 7.46 2.70 9.84
N THR A 399 7.77 3.99 9.71
CA THR A 399 7.69 4.99 10.78
C THR A 399 7.16 6.30 10.23
N PRO A 400 6.63 7.23 11.05
CA PRO A 400 6.37 8.59 10.60
C PRO A 400 7.60 9.17 9.88
N ALA A 401 7.36 9.95 8.82
CA ALA A 401 8.43 10.64 8.11
C ALA A 401 9.34 11.38 9.09
N LYS A 402 10.65 11.33 8.89
CA LYS A 402 11.61 12.01 9.77
C LYS A 402 11.86 13.42 9.27
N PHE A 403 12.15 14.34 10.19
CA PHE A 403 12.75 15.61 9.80
C PHE A 403 14.13 15.35 9.21
N ASP A 404 14.37 15.91 8.03
CA ASP A 404 15.62 15.73 7.31
C ASP A 404 16.49 17.00 7.38
N PHE A 405 17.77 16.86 7.05
CA PHE A 405 18.78 17.92 6.99
C PHE A 405 19.06 18.71 8.28
N TYR A 406 18.35 18.51 9.40
CA TYR A 406 18.59 19.24 10.65
C TYR A 406 20.05 19.12 11.15
N GLY A 407 20.54 17.90 11.34
CA GLY A 407 21.93 17.68 11.78
C GLY A 407 22.98 18.22 10.81
N ARG A 408 22.69 18.16 9.49
CA ARG A 408 23.58 18.66 8.43
C ARG A 408 23.63 20.18 8.40
N THR A 409 22.49 20.85 8.46
CA THR A 409 22.42 22.32 8.50
C THR A 409 23.01 22.89 9.79
N LYS A 410 22.98 22.14 10.90
CA LYS A 410 23.73 22.50 12.13
C LYS A 410 25.23 22.40 11.93
N LYS A 411 25.72 21.30 11.36
CA LYS A 411 27.14 21.13 11.01
C LYS A 411 27.60 22.21 10.02
N LEU A 412 26.75 22.54 9.05
CA LEU A 412 26.98 23.54 8.02
C LEU A 412 27.15 24.95 8.60
N ALA A 413 26.29 25.35 9.55
CA ALA A 413 26.41 26.63 10.27
C ALA A 413 27.80 26.79 10.90
N ASN A 414 28.30 25.72 11.53
CA ASN A 414 29.64 25.72 12.13
C ASN A 414 30.75 25.80 11.06
N LEU A 415 30.65 25.03 9.97
CA LEU A 415 31.64 25.02 8.90
C LEU A 415 31.73 26.36 8.16
N ALA A 416 30.59 27.02 7.92
CA ALA A 416 30.53 28.32 7.29
C ALA A 416 30.83 29.48 8.27
N ASN A 417 30.87 29.19 9.57
CA ASN A 417 30.90 30.19 10.65
C ASN A 417 29.79 31.24 10.48
N LYS A 418 28.56 30.77 10.24
CA LYS A 418 27.34 31.58 10.02
C LYS A 418 26.18 31.04 10.86
N LEU A 419 25.30 31.93 11.30
CA LEU A 419 24.03 31.54 11.90
C LEU A 419 23.03 31.16 10.80
N ILE A 420 22.11 30.24 11.11
CA ILE A 420 21.14 29.72 10.14
C ILE A 420 19.81 29.53 10.87
N ASN A 421 18.76 30.20 10.37
CA ASN A 421 17.37 29.94 10.73
C ASN A 421 16.92 28.62 10.09
N ARG A 422 16.12 27.81 10.80
CA ARG A 422 15.61 26.54 10.26
C ARG A 422 14.12 26.40 10.49
N ILE A 423 13.41 25.97 9.44
CA ILE A 423 12.08 25.39 9.54
C ILE A 423 12.20 23.96 9.04
N LEU A 424 11.73 23.00 9.83
CA LEU A 424 11.72 21.59 9.45
C LEU A 424 10.26 21.19 9.20
N VAL A 425 9.98 20.56 8.07
CA VAL A 425 8.62 20.17 7.67
C VAL A 425 8.62 18.72 7.20
N ARG A 426 7.68 17.91 7.67
CA ARG A 426 7.50 16.52 7.24
C ARG A 426 6.05 16.25 6.89
N ASP A 427 5.83 15.44 5.87
CA ASP A 427 4.51 14.92 5.57
C ASP A 427 4.30 13.60 6.32
N VAL A 428 3.53 13.67 7.41
CA VAL A 428 3.18 12.50 8.23
C VAL A 428 2.23 11.52 7.53
N SER A 429 1.57 11.95 6.44
CA SER A 429 0.64 11.14 5.66
C SER A 429 1.30 10.39 4.50
N ASN A 430 2.55 10.73 4.16
CA ASN A 430 3.27 10.21 2.98
C ASN A 430 2.51 10.42 1.65
N LEU A 431 1.72 11.49 1.54
CA LEU A 431 0.97 11.88 0.35
C LEU A 431 1.62 13.09 -0.35
N TRP A 432 2.96 13.12 -0.32
CA TRP A 432 3.78 14.09 -1.04
C TRP A 432 3.37 15.54 -0.77
N TYR A 433 2.98 15.83 0.47
CA TYR A 433 2.58 17.14 1.00
C TYR A 433 1.24 17.68 0.46
N HIS A 434 0.50 16.91 -0.33
CA HIS A 434 -0.71 17.39 -1.00
C HIS A 434 -1.97 17.38 -0.11
N GLN A 435 -1.95 16.68 1.04
CA GLN A 435 -3.03 16.70 2.04
C GLN A 435 -2.83 17.76 3.13
N GLY A 436 -1.95 18.74 2.87
CA GLY A 436 -1.56 19.74 3.87
C GLY A 436 -0.60 19.18 4.92
N ILE A 437 -0.28 20.02 5.91
CA ILE A 437 0.64 19.71 6.99
C ILE A 437 -0.02 20.16 8.30
N PRO A 438 -0.26 19.24 9.25
CA PRO A 438 -0.83 19.59 10.55
C PRO A 438 -0.09 20.76 11.20
N GLY A 439 -0.84 21.83 11.48
CA GLY A 439 -0.31 23.07 12.06
C GLY A 439 0.18 24.13 11.06
N LEU A 440 0.32 23.81 9.77
CA LEU A 440 0.60 24.80 8.71
C LEU A 440 -0.57 24.97 7.73
N GLY A 441 -1.41 23.96 7.51
CA GLY A 441 -2.56 24.10 6.61
C GLY A 441 -3.14 22.75 6.20
N SER A 442 -4.36 22.76 5.68
CA SER A 442 -5.08 21.55 5.26
C SER A 442 -4.89 21.18 3.78
N ASN A 443 -4.24 22.05 3.01
CA ASN A 443 -3.89 21.85 1.61
C ASN A 443 -2.58 22.59 1.28
N VAL A 444 -2.09 22.45 0.05
CA VAL A 444 -0.80 23.02 -0.38
C VAL A 444 -0.78 24.55 -0.27
N ASP A 445 -1.83 25.24 -0.71
CA ASP A 445 -1.86 26.71 -0.70
C ASP A 445 -1.88 27.28 0.73
N GLU A 446 -2.67 26.67 1.64
CA GLU A 446 -2.70 27.07 3.05
C GLU A 446 -1.34 26.86 3.73
N VAL A 447 -0.66 25.74 3.43
CA VAL A 447 0.69 25.50 3.95
C VAL A 447 1.66 26.55 3.41
N ALA A 448 1.58 26.90 2.12
CA ALA A 448 2.42 27.92 1.52
C ALA A 448 2.20 29.31 2.14
N GLU A 449 0.95 29.72 2.37
CA GLU A 449 0.64 30.99 3.05
C GLU A 449 1.14 31.01 4.50
N SER A 450 0.99 29.92 5.24
CA SER A 450 1.51 29.83 6.60
C SER A 450 3.04 29.89 6.64
N LEU A 451 3.72 29.28 5.68
CA LEU A 451 5.17 29.42 5.52
C LEU A 451 5.57 30.86 5.17
N LYS A 452 4.83 31.57 4.31
CA LYS A 452 5.06 33.00 4.01
C LYS A 452 4.94 33.88 5.26
N GLU A 453 3.94 33.63 6.11
CA GLU A 453 3.80 34.37 7.36
C GLU A 453 4.95 34.08 8.34
N LEU A 454 5.42 32.84 8.43
CA LEU A 454 6.63 32.50 9.20
C LEU A 454 7.88 33.20 8.64
N ILE A 455 8.06 33.21 7.32
CA ILE A 455 9.16 33.92 6.66
C ILE A 455 9.13 35.41 7.01
N LYS A 456 7.96 36.04 6.97
CA LYS A 456 7.78 37.45 7.32
C LYS A 456 8.10 37.75 8.78
N GLN A 457 7.77 36.82 9.70
CA GLN A 457 8.12 36.94 11.11
C GLN A 457 9.62 36.79 11.37
N ILE A 458 10.28 35.85 10.67
CA ILE A 458 11.72 35.60 10.78
C ILE A 458 12.52 36.75 10.15
N SER A 459 11.99 37.34 9.06
CA SER A 459 12.65 38.38 8.26
C SER A 459 14.08 37.98 7.86
N PRO A 460 14.28 36.84 7.15
CA PRO A 460 15.60 36.35 6.79
C PRO A 460 16.23 37.17 5.66
N SER A 461 17.57 37.12 5.54
CA SER A 461 18.27 37.72 4.39
C SER A 461 18.11 36.93 3.10
N GLN A 462 17.81 35.64 3.21
CA GLN A 462 17.58 34.74 2.09
C GLN A 462 16.73 33.54 2.55
N VAL A 463 15.81 33.08 1.70
CA VAL A 463 15.00 31.87 1.91
C VAL A 463 15.49 30.77 0.99
N ILE A 464 15.85 29.63 1.55
CA ILE A 464 16.32 28.44 0.83
C ILE A 464 15.42 27.27 1.19
N THR A 465 14.94 26.55 0.18
CA THR A 465 14.24 25.27 0.40
C THR A 465 15.14 24.10 0.04
N ILE A 466 15.04 23.01 0.80
CA ILE A 466 15.86 21.82 0.60
C ILE A 466 15.09 20.54 0.89
N GLY A 467 15.34 19.49 0.12
CA GLY A 467 14.82 18.15 0.41
C GLY A 467 15.41 17.05 -0.47
N GLN A 468 15.09 15.80 -0.14
CA GLN A 468 15.47 14.63 -0.93
C GLN A 468 14.23 13.77 -1.28
N SER A 469 14.22 13.15 -2.47
CA SER A 469 13.14 12.30 -2.95
C SER A 469 11.77 13.03 -2.86
N MET A 470 10.80 12.51 -2.11
CA MET A 470 9.53 13.20 -1.80
C MET A 470 9.73 14.63 -1.26
N GLY A 471 10.72 14.82 -0.38
CA GLY A 471 11.05 16.14 0.16
C GLY A 471 11.65 17.08 -0.89
N ALA A 472 12.35 16.54 -1.90
CA ALA A 472 12.88 17.35 -3.00
C ALA A 472 11.75 17.90 -3.88
N TYR A 473 10.72 17.09 -4.12
CA TYR A 473 9.50 17.53 -4.80
C TYR A 473 8.84 18.68 -4.04
N ALA A 474 8.68 18.51 -2.72
CA ALA A 474 8.11 19.54 -1.85
C ALA A 474 8.98 20.81 -1.79
N ALA A 475 10.31 20.68 -1.78
CA ALA A 475 11.22 21.82 -1.82
C ALA A 475 11.01 22.66 -3.10
N ILE A 476 10.89 22.02 -4.27
CA ILE A 476 10.60 22.73 -5.53
C ILE A 476 9.20 23.36 -5.49
N MET A 477 8.18 22.57 -5.12
CA MET A 477 6.79 23.02 -5.09
C MET A 477 6.60 24.21 -4.15
N PHE A 478 6.95 24.07 -2.87
CA PHE A 478 6.80 25.16 -1.91
C PHE A 478 7.79 26.27 -2.15
N GLY A 479 9.03 25.99 -2.59
CA GLY A 479 10.00 27.02 -2.93
C GLY A 479 9.47 27.98 -4.00
N GLN A 480 8.79 27.45 -5.02
CA GLN A 480 8.12 28.26 -6.03
C GLN A 480 6.94 29.06 -5.45
N LEU A 481 6.08 28.42 -4.64
CA LEU A 481 4.86 29.03 -4.10
C LEU A 481 5.12 30.12 -3.04
N ILE A 482 6.18 29.96 -2.24
CA ILE A 482 6.54 30.91 -1.17
C ILE A 482 7.51 32.01 -1.63
N GLY A 483 8.05 31.89 -2.84
CA GLY A 483 9.04 32.83 -3.37
C GLY A 483 10.42 32.68 -2.70
N ALA A 484 10.93 31.45 -2.63
CA ALA A 484 12.26 31.17 -2.08
C ALA A 484 13.38 31.58 -3.05
N ASP A 485 14.46 32.18 -2.56
CA ASP A 485 15.56 32.64 -3.43
C ASP A 485 16.33 31.49 -4.08
N LYS A 486 16.49 30.36 -3.37
CA LYS A 486 17.22 29.18 -3.84
C LYS A 486 16.50 27.87 -3.46
N ILE A 487 16.54 26.89 -4.35
CA ILE A 487 15.91 25.57 -4.18
C ILE A 487 16.97 24.50 -4.40
N ILE A 488 17.13 23.60 -3.42
CA ILE A 488 18.11 22.51 -3.46
C ILE A 488 17.38 21.17 -3.40
N ALA A 489 17.41 20.42 -4.49
CA ALA A 489 16.63 19.20 -4.65
C ALA A 489 17.54 17.99 -4.94
N PHE A 490 17.41 16.93 -4.14
CA PHE A 490 18.17 15.69 -4.30
C PHE A 490 17.26 14.55 -4.78
N GLY A 491 17.51 13.99 -5.97
CA GLY A 491 16.76 12.83 -6.50
C GLY A 491 15.26 13.10 -6.64
N THR A 492 14.87 14.27 -7.15
CA THR A 492 13.47 14.68 -7.25
C THR A 492 12.71 13.96 -8.36
N LEU A 493 11.43 13.68 -8.11
CA LEU A 493 10.46 13.51 -9.19
C LEU A 493 10.07 14.89 -9.74
N SER A 494 9.68 14.94 -11.01
CA SER A 494 9.24 16.18 -11.67
C SER A 494 7.72 16.27 -11.84
N PHE A 495 7.00 15.17 -11.61
CA PHE A 495 5.53 15.11 -11.68
C PHE A 495 4.98 13.96 -10.82
N LEU A 496 3.68 14.03 -10.49
CA LEU A 496 2.88 13.03 -9.78
C LEU A 496 1.62 12.70 -10.59
N ASP A 497 1.76 11.85 -11.60
CA ASP A 497 0.70 11.47 -12.53
C ASP A 497 0.91 10.00 -12.89
N SER A 498 -0.06 9.16 -12.53
CA SER A 498 0.06 7.71 -12.64
C SER A 498 0.09 7.25 -14.10
N ASN A 499 -0.56 7.98 -15.01
CA ASN A 499 -0.56 7.64 -16.44
C ASN A 499 0.80 7.97 -17.07
N LYS A 500 1.32 9.18 -16.85
CA LYS A 500 2.66 9.57 -17.31
C LYS A 500 3.74 8.65 -16.73
N ALA A 501 3.60 8.25 -15.46
CA ALA A 501 4.52 7.32 -14.82
C ALA A 501 4.49 5.94 -15.49
N ARG A 502 3.30 5.40 -15.79
CA ARG A 502 3.16 4.14 -16.55
C ARG A 502 3.74 4.24 -17.96
N GLU A 503 3.56 5.38 -18.65
CA GLU A 503 4.10 5.61 -19.99
C GLU A 503 5.62 5.56 -20.04
N ILE A 504 6.32 6.13 -19.04
CA ILE A 504 7.78 6.11 -18.96
C ILE A 504 8.34 4.90 -18.21
N GLY A 505 7.48 4.04 -17.68
CA GLY A 505 7.86 2.87 -16.90
C GLY A 505 8.33 3.17 -15.47
N ASP A 506 8.10 4.37 -14.93
CA ASP A 506 8.40 4.66 -13.52
C ASP A 506 7.33 4.06 -12.62
N ARG A 507 7.70 3.00 -11.89
CA ARG A 507 6.81 2.31 -10.95
C ARG A 507 7.14 2.57 -9.49
N ARG A 508 8.23 3.30 -9.21
CA ARG A 508 8.79 3.47 -7.85
C ARG A 508 7.77 4.07 -6.89
N TRP A 509 6.91 4.95 -7.41
CA TRP A 509 5.91 5.69 -6.63
C TRP A 509 4.50 5.60 -7.20
N LEU A 510 4.24 4.63 -8.09
CA LEU A 510 2.96 4.53 -8.80
C LEU A 510 1.78 4.38 -7.85
N SER A 511 1.92 3.59 -6.77
CA SER A 511 0.88 3.43 -5.76
C SER A 511 0.55 4.73 -5.02
N VAL A 512 1.52 5.64 -4.88
CA VAL A 512 1.28 6.95 -4.26
C VAL A 512 0.52 7.86 -5.22
N MET A 513 0.92 7.89 -6.49
CA MET A 513 0.23 8.64 -7.54
C MET A 513 -1.22 8.16 -7.71
N GLU A 514 -1.44 6.85 -7.74
CA GLU A 514 -2.79 6.25 -7.77
C GLU A 514 -3.61 6.61 -6.52
N SER A 515 -2.97 6.66 -5.35
CA SER A 515 -3.65 7.07 -4.11
C SER A 515 -4.05 8.54 -4.10
N LEU A 516 -3.22 9.41 -4.68
CA LEU A 516 -3.51 10.85 -4.86
C LEU A 516 -4.62 11.06 -5.89
N GLU A 517 -4.64 10.29 -6.98
CA GLU A 517 -5.70 10.34 -7.99
C GLU A 517 -7.04 9.81 -7.46
N ALA A 518 -7.01 8.74 -6.66
CA ALA A 518 -8.22 8.19 -6.04
C ALA A 518 -8.82 9.11 -4.96
N ASN A 519 -8.02 10.00 -4.38
CA ASN A 519 -8.45 10.98 -3.39
C ASN A 519 -7.89 12.36 -3.76
N LEU A 520 -8.33 12.86 -4.93
CA LEU A 520 -7.87 14.11 -5.51
C LEU A 520 -7.92 15.26 -4.50
N PRO A 521 -6.76 15.85 -4.14
CA PRO A 521 -6.71 17.06 -3.32
C PRO A 521 -7.42 18.24 -4.00
N ASP A 522 -8.04 19.12 -3.23
CA ASP A 522 -8.70 20.32 -3.75
C ASP A 522 -7.73 21.25 -4.51
N VAL A 523 -6.46 21.27 -4.09
CA VAL A 523 -5.36 22.01 -4.74
C VAL A 523 -4.24 21.03 -5.07
N CYS A 524 -3.92 20.91 -6.36
CA CYS A 524 -2.93 19.96 -6.86
C CYS A 524 -1.84 20.66 -7.68
N TYR A 525 -0.58 20.40 -7.33
CA TYR A 525 0.58 20.82 -8.12
C TYR A 525 1.36 19.58 -8.56
N PHE A 526 0.75 18.78 -9.43
CA PHE A 526 1.27 17.49 -9.88
C PHE A 526 2.33 17.57 -10.99
N ASP A 527 2.64 18.76 -11.51
CA ASP A 527 3.63 18.94 -12.56
C ASP A 527 4.52 20.14 -12.23
N LEU A 528 5.73 19.87 -11.72
CA LEU A 528 6.63 20.93 -11.22
C LEU A 528 7.12 21.84 -12.34
N LEU A 529 7.33 21.29 -13.53
CA LEU A 529 7.73 22.09 -14.68
C LEU A 529 6.63 23.11 -15.04
N GLU A 530 5.38 22.66 -15.07
CA GLU A 530 4.23 23.51 -15.34
C GLU A 530 4.05 24.59 -14.26
N LEU A 531 4.18 24.21 -12.98
CA LEU A 531 4.14 25.14 -11.85
C LEU A 531 5.19 26.25 -11.99
N CYS A 532 6.44 25.88 -12.25
CA CYS A 532 7.53 26.85 -12.41
C CYS A 532 7.32 27.74 -13.65
N GLN A 533 6.85 27.21 -14.78
CA GLN A 533 6.62 27.98 -16.01
C GLN A 533 5.46 28.98 -15.90
N LYS A 534 4.48 28.71 -15.05
CA LYS A 534 3.32 29.60 -14.82
C LYS A 534 3.62 30.76 -13.88
N SER A 535 4.74 30.72 -13.17
CA SER A 535 5.10 31.77 -12.20
C SER A 535 5.98 32.84 -12.84
N GLU A 536 5.76 34.10 -12.46
CA GLU A 536 6.67 35.21 -12.80
C GLU A 536 7.92 35.22 -11.90
N TYR A 537 7.92 34.43 -10.83
CA TYR A 537 9.03 34.31 -9.88
C TYR A 537 10.01 33.20 -10.32
N SER A 538 11.31 33.47 -10.30
CA SER A 538 12.33 32.56 -10.82
C SER A 538 13.43 32.31 -9.78
N PRO A 539 13.28 31.26 -8.93
CA PRO A 539 14.29 30.90 -7.93
C PRO A 539 15.55 30.28 -8.57
N ASP A 540 16.70 30.31 -7.92
CA ASP A 540 17.85 29.50 -8.36
C ASP A 540 17.64 28.02 -7.98
N ILE A 541 17.39 27.14 -8.97
CA ILE A 541 17.07 25.73 -8.74
C ILE A 541 18.30 24.85 -9.00
N GLN A 542 18.75 24.13 -7.98
CA GLN A 542 19.90 23.22 -8.03
C GLN A 542 19.41 21.78 -7.83
N ILE A 543 19.50 20.94 -8.87
CA ILE A 543 19.03 19.53 -8.83
C ILE A 543 20.23 18.57 -8.88
N PHE A 544 20.39 17.77 -7.82
CA PHE A 544 21.42 16.75 -7.67
C PHE A 544 20.79 15.36 -7.85
N TYR A 545 21.32 14.52 -8.75
CA TYR A 545 20.71 13.21 -9.05
C TYR A 545 21.75 12.16 -9.48
N GLY A 546 21.41 10.89 -9.29
CA GLY A 546 22.24 9.75 -9.69
C GLY A 546 21.99 9.32 -11.13
N GLN A 547 23.04 8.88 -11.84
CA GLN A 547 22.93 8.35 -13.21
C GLN A 547 23.11 6.82 -13.30
N LYS A 548 23.40 6.14 -12.19
CA LYS A 548 23.43 4.68 -12.16
C LYS A 548 22.00 4.13 -12.18
N SER A 549 21.70 3.20 -13.09
CA SER A 549 20.40 2.53 -13.15
C SER A 549 20.11 1.77 -11.85
N ASP A 550 18.85 1.74 -11.44
CA ASP A 550 18.40 0.95 -10.28
C ASP A 550 18.30 -0.56 -10.61
N GLY A 551 18.40 -0.95 -11.89
CA GLY A 551 18.40 -2.34 -12.37
C GLY A 551 19.72 -2.80 -12.99
N ASP A 552 19.94 -4.13 -12.99
CA ASP A 552 21.10 -4.82 -13.58
C ASP A 552 21.03 -4.93 -15.13
N THR A 553 19.96 -4.43 -15.76
CA THR A 553 19.67 -4.60 -17.18
C THR A 553 20.29 -3.48 -18.03
N LEU A 554 21.18 -3.84 -18.97
CA LEU A 554 21.71 -2.91 -19.96
C LEU A 554 20.57 -2.32 -20.81
N GLY A 555 20.40 -0.99 -20.77
CA GLY A 555 19.45 -0.25 -21.63
C GLY A 555 18.24 0.34 -20.91
N GLU A 556 18.10 0.19 -19.60
CA GLU A 556 17.06 0.88 -18.82
C GLU A 556 17.31 2.40 -18.76
N VAL A 557 16.25 3.18 -18.98
CA VAL A 557 16.27 4.64 -18.84
C VAL A 557 16.50 4.97 -17.36
N ASN A 558 17.51 5.78 -17.06
CA ASN A 558 17.67 6.29 -15.71
C ASN A 558 16.52 7.26 -15.41
N LEU A 559 15.64 6.88 -14.49
CA LEU A 559 14.42 7.63 -14.19
C LEU A 559 14.70 8.94 -13.45
N ASP A 560 15.76 9.02 -12.64
CA ASP A 560 16.14 10.28 -11.99
C ASP A 560 16.76 11.27 -12.99
N ASP A 561 17.54 10.77 -13.96
CA ASP A 561 18.03 11.55 -15.10
C ASP A 561 16.87 12.05 -15.96
N PHE A 562 15.83 11.23 -16.19
CA PHE A 562 14.62 11.66 -16.90
C PHE A 562 13.93 12.83 -16.18
N HIS A 563 13.68 12.71 -14.86
CA HIS A 563 13.02 13.76 -14.09
C HIS A 563 13.86 15.03 -13.99
N ALA A 564 15.17 14.91 -13.79
CA ALA A 564 16.09 16.05 -13.76
C ALA A 564 16.13 16.77 -15.12
N ASN A 565 16.30 16.02 -16.22
CA ASN A 565 16.37 16.60 -17.57
C ASN A 565 15.07 17.30 -17.99
N ARG A 566 13.91 16.86 -17.50
CA ARG A 566 12.65 17.58 -17.72
C ARG A 566 12.69 19.00 -17.13
N MET A 567 13.35 19.19 -15.99
CA MET A 567 13.49 20.49 -15.35
C MET A 567 14.53 21.40 -16.04
N ASN A 568 15.41 20.84 -16.89
CA ASN A 568 16.38 21.60 -17.70
C ASN A 568 15.71 22.56 -18.72
N ALA A 569 14.41 22.44 -18.94
CA ALA A 569 13.63 23.40 -19.72
C ALA A 569 13.52 24.79 -19.04
N LEU A 570 13.84 24.88 -17.74
CA LEU A 570 13.87 26.12 -16.97
C LEU A 570 15.27 26.75 -17.03
N SER A 571 15.38 28.01 -17.45
CA SER A 571 16.68 28.70 -17.58
C SER A 571 17.39 28.95 -16.24
N ASN A 572 16.64 28.88 -15.14
CA ASN A 572 17.09 29.04 -13.76
C ASN A 572 17.34 27.70 -13.06
N CYS A 573 17.41 26.58 -13.80
CA CYS A 573 17.70 25.25 -13.26
C CYS A 573 19.10 24.77 -13.65
N THR A 574 19.90 24.41 -12.64
CA THR A 574 21.23 23.82 -12.79
C THR A 574 21.19 22.34 -12.37
N LEU A 575 21.65 21.46 -13.26
CA LEU A 575 21.67 20.01 -13.06
C LEU A 575 23.06 19.52 -12.64
N HIS A 576 23.12 18.69 -11.59
CA HIS A 576 24.34 18.11 -11.02
C HIS A 576 24.27 16.57 -11.05
N PRO A 577 24.70 15.92 -12.15
CA PRO A 577 24.68 14.46 -12.27
C PRO A 577 25.82 13.76 -11.51
N TYR A 578 25.51 12.62 -10.89
CA TYR A 578 26.47 11.73 -10.22
C TYR A 578 26.46 10.33 -10.84
N LYS A 579 27.49 10.02 -11.62
CA LYS A 579 27.57 8.79 -12.44
C LYS A 579 27.44 7.49 -11.65
N ASP A 580 28.07 7.43 -10.47
CA ASP A 580 28.16 6.22 -9.66
C ASP A 580 27.06 6.10 -8.60
N SER A 581 26.17 7.11 -8.50
CA SER A 581 25.04 7.13 -7.58
C SER A 581 23.77 6.62 -8.23
N ASN A 582 22.96 5.92 -7.45
CA ASN A 582 21.55 5.61 -7.75
C ASN A 582 20.62 6.71 -7.18
N HIS A 583 19.32 6.43 -7.05
CA HIS A 583 18.32 7.36 -6.49
C HIS A 583 18.70 7.92 -5.11
N ALA A 584 19.38 7.14 -4.27
CA ALA A 584 19.78 7.53 -2.91
C ALA A 584 21.01 8.46 -2.89
N ILE A 585 20.99 9.55 -3.66
CA ILE A 585 22.12 10.47 -3.85
C ILE A 585 22.64 11.08 -2.55
N VAL A 586 21.77 11.44 -1.61
CA VAL A 586 22.21 11.98 -0.31
C VAL A 586 23.03 10.94 0.46
N LYS A 587 22.60 9.66 0.44
CA LYS A 587 23.36 8.55 1.03
C LYS A 587 24.71 8.38 0.34
N TYR A 588 24.73 8.37 -0.99
CA TYR A 588 25.97 8.32 -1.76
C TYR A 588 26.94 9.45 -1.37
N LEU A 589 26.46 10.69 -1.27
CA LEU A 589 27.29 11.84 -0.88
C LEU A 589 27.80 11.74 0.55
N ILE A 590 27.03 11.16 1.48
CA ILE A 590 27.48 10.91 2.85
C ILE A 590 28.57 9.84 2.86
N ASP A 591 28.31 8.70 2.20
CA ASP A 591 29.22 7.56 2.17
C ASP A 591 30.57 7.93 1.53
N ASN A 592 30.56 8.89 0.58
CA ASN A 592 31.75 9.42 -0.06
C ASN A 592 32.31 10.71 0.59
N GLN A 593 31.77 11.15 1.73
CA GLN A 593 32.20 12.36 2.45
C GLN A 593 32.13 13.66 1.63
N GLN A 594 31.20 13.73 0.67
CA GLN A 594 31.00 14.87 -0.24
C GLN A 594 29.82 15.78 0.16
N ILE A 595 28.92 15.30 1.03
CA ILE A 595 27.68 16.02 1.34
C ILE A 595 27.92 17.43 1.91
N ASP A 596 28.92 17.61 2.77
CA ASP A 596 29.18 18.91 3.41
C ASP A 596 29.72 19.94 2.40
N SER A 597 30.61 19.53 1.49
CA SER A 597 31.11 20.42 0.43
C SER A 597 30.02 20.80 -0.56
N VAL A 598 29.16 19.84 -0.93
CA VAL A 598 28.02 20.09 -1.81
C VAL A 598 27.05 21.08 -1.19
N LEU A 599 26.73 20.92 0.10
CA LEU A 599 25.84 21.84 0.81
C LEU A 599 26.46 23.22 1.02
N LEU A 600 27.76 23.33 1.31
CA LEU A 600 28.46 24.63 1.44
C LEU A 600 28.45 25.42 0.13
N GLU A 601 28.73 24.74 -0.98
CA GLU A 601 28.67 25.36 -2.30
C GLU A 601 27.24 25.72 -2.67
N ALA A 602 26.29 24.79 -2.53
CA ALA A 602 24.91 25.05 -2.92
C ALA A 602 24.23 26.14 -2.08
N ILE A 603 24.47 26.19 -0.77
CA ILE A 603 23.78 27.13 0.15
C ILE A 603 24.51 28.47 0.23
N PHE A 604 25.84 28.47 0.33
CA PHE A 604 26.63 29.67 0.62
C PHE A 604 27.58 30.09 -0.50
N ASP A 605 27.64 29.35 -1.60
CA ASP A 605 28.60 29.57 -2.70
C ASP A 605 30.06 29.50 -2.21
N ILE A 606 30.31 28.73 -1.13
CA ILE A 606 31.63 28.50 -0.55
C ILE A 606 32.19 27.18 -1.07
N LYS A 607 33.24 27.25 -1.88
CA LYS A 607 34.02 26.07 -2.27
C LYS A 607 35.01 25.71 -1.17
N LEU A 608 34.86 24.53 -0.57
CA LEU A 608 35.94 23.94 0.19
C LEU A 608 37.08 23.61 -0.79
N GLU A 609 38.30 24.08 -0.50
CA GLU A 609 39.46 23.58 -1.24
C GLU A 609 39.45 22.06 -1.14
N SER A 610 39.42 21.38 -2.29
CA SER A 610 39.60 19.94 -2.34
C SER A 610 40.92 19.63 -1.66
N SER A 611 40.87 19.15 -0.42
CA SER A 611 42.05 18.55 0.18
C SER A 611 42.38 17.37 -0.72
N ASN A 612 43.42 17.54 -1.54
CA ASN A 612 44.10 16.51 -2.29
C ASN A 612 44.00 15.19 -1.55
N GLN A 613 43.75 14.09 -2.28
CA GLN A 613 44.07 12.72 -1.90
C GLN A 613 45.12 12.69 -0.77
N ARG A 614 44.68 12.60 0.49
CA ARG A 614 45.61 12.49 1.62
C ARG A 614 45.76 11.00 1.87
N ASN A 615 46.90 10.48 1.43
CA ASN A 615 47.47 9.21 1.87
C ASN A 615 47.09 8.92 3.32
N THR A 616 46.43 7.79 3.55
CA THR A 616 46.25 7.17 4.86
C THR A 616 47.62 6.72 5.37
N ALA A 617 48.41 7.65 5.90
CA ALA A 617 49.65 7.31 6.58
C ALA A 617 49.32 6.60 7.89
N LEU A 618 49.98 5.50 8.19
CA LEU A 618 49.90 4.83 9.49
C LEU A 618 50.49 5.72 10.58
N LEU A 619 50.31 5.35 11.85
CA LEU A 619 51.07 5.96 12.95
C LEU A 619 52.58 5.78 12.70
N PRO A 620 53.46 6.66 13.22
CA PRO A 620 54.90 6.42 13.15
C PRO A 620 55.26 5.07 13.75
N GLU A 621 56.26 4.37 13.20
CA GLU A 621 56.60 2.98 13.54
C GLU A 621 56.73 2.72 15.06
N ALA A 622 57.36 3.64 15.80
CA ALA A 622 57.47 3.56 17.25
C ALA A 622 56.11 3.52 17.97
N TRP A 623 55.12 4.25 17.45
CA TRP A 623 53.75 4.27 17.97
C TRP A 623 52.93 3.06 17.53
N GLN A 624 53.23 2.48 16.37
CA GLN A 624 52.65 1.19 15.98
C GLN A 624 53.13 0.07 16.92
N VAL A 625 54.44 0.02 17.20
CA VAL A 625 55.03 -0.94 18.15
C VAL A 625 54.49 -0.73 19.56
N TRP A 626 54.39 0.52 20.01
CA TRP A 626 53.79 0.85 21.31
C TRP A 626 52.33 0.39 21.39
N LEU A 627 51.54 0.64 20.33
CA LEU A 627 50.13 0.28 20.27
C LEU A 627 49.96 -1.25 20.29
N ALA A 628 50.76 -1.98 19.50
CA ALA A 628 50.74 -3.44 19.46
C ALA A 628 51.16 -4.08 20.80
N ASP A 629 52.22 -3.56 21.44
CA ASP A 629 52.70 -4.07 22.73
C ASP A 629 51.65 -3.87 23.85
N ASN A 630 51.00 -2.70 23.91
CA ASN A 630 49.96 -2.45 24.91
C ASN A 630 48.68 -3.26 24.67
N LEU A 631 48.29 -3.46 23.40
CA LEU A 631 47.20 -4.37 23.06
C LEU A 631 47.52 -5.81 23.47
N SER A 632 48.76 -6.27 23.26
CA SER A 632 49.20 -7.62 23.66
C SER A 632 49.19 -7.83 25.18
N LYS A 633 49.34 -6.75 25.95
CA LYS A 633 49.26 -6.73 27.42
C LYS A 633 47.83 -6.61 27.95
N GLY A 634 46.83 -6.59 27.07
CA GLY A 634 45.41 -6.59 27.42
C GLY A 634 44.82 -5.20 27.74
N VAL A 635 45.49 -4.11 27.36
CA VAL A 635 44.94 -2.76 27.53
C VAL A 635 43.79 -2.55 26.54
N LEU A 636 42.68 -1.96 27.01
CA LEU A 636 41.48 -1.78 26.19
C LEU A 636 41.72 -0.75 25.09
N THR A 637 41.27 -1.04 23.87
CA THR A 637 41.53 -0.22 22.67
C THR A 637 41.13 1.25 22.84
N HIS A 638 39.99 1.54 23.50
CA HIS A 638 39.54 2.93 23.69
C HIS A 638 40.50 3.74 24.58
N GLN A 639 41.13 3.12 25.60
CA GLN A 639 42.08 3.80 26.47
C GLN A 639 43.37 4.18 25.72
N LEU A 640 43.78 3.37 24.75
CA LEU A 640 44.94 3.64 23.90
C LEU A 640 44.62 4.72 22.85
N ILE A 641 43.40 4.73 22.29
CA ILE A 641 42.93 5.78 21.39
C ILE A 641 42.97 7.15 22.09
N ASP A 642 42.51 7.23 23.34
CA ASP A 642 42.54 8.48 24.11
C ASP A 642 43.97 9.00 24.31
N ILE A 643 44.94 8.12 24.56
CA ILE A 643 46.37 8.50 24.69
C ILE A 643 46.93 8.98 23.35
N LEU A 644 46.57 8.32 22.25
CA LEU A 644 47.01 8.72 20.90
C LEU A 644 46.43 10.08 20.49
N HIS A 645 45.18 10.36 20.86
CA HIS A 645 44.57 11.68 20.68
C HIS A 645 45.29 12.76 21.50
N GLN A 646 45.66 12.47 22.75
CA GLN A 646 46.45 13.40 23.57
C GLN A 646 47.83 13.71 22.97
N HIS A 647 48.37 12.81 22.13
CA HIS A 647 49.63 12.99 21.43
C HIS A 647 49.45 13.57 20.02
N GLY A 648 48.23 14.00 19.66
CA GLY A 648 47.95 14.74 18.43
C GLY A 648 47.79 13.86 17.18
N PHE A 649 47.61 12.55 17.32
CA PHE A 649 47.30 11.68 16.19
C PHE A 649 45.83 11.81 15.78
N ALA A 650 45.57 11.86 14.47
CA ALA A 650 44.21 11.91 13.96
C ALA A 650 43.56 10.52 13.92
N ASP A 651 42.25 10.47 14.12
CA ASP A 651 41.44 9.24 14.12
C ASP A 651 41.74 8.33 12.92
N MET A 652 41.88 8.89 11.72
CA MET A 652 42.13 8.09 10.52
C MET A 652 43.47 7.32 10.56
N ASN A 653 44.52 7.91 11.12
CA ASN A 653 45.82 7.24 11.27
C ASN A 653 45.73 6.12 12.31
N ILE A 654 44.99 6.35 13.39
CA ILE A 654 44.79 5.39 14.49
C ILE A 654 43.97 4.19 14.01
N ILE A 655 42.86 4.44 13.32
CA ILE A 655 41.98 3.41 12.76
C ILE A 655 42.73 2.56 11.72
N ALA A 656 43.46 3.20 10.80
CA ALA A 656 44.25 2.49 9.79
C ALA A 656 45.31 1.59 10.43
N THR A 657 46.00 2.08 11.48
CA THR A 657 47.02 1.30 12.20
C THR A 657 46.42 0.14 13.01
N LEU A 658 45.26 0.36 13.66
CA LEU A 658 44.55 -0.69 14.40
C LEU A 658 44.02 -1.80 13.47
N ALA A 659 43.62 -1.45 12.25
CA ALA A 659 43.19 -2.42 11.24
C ALA A 659 44.37 -3.29 10.75
N GLU A 660 45.57 -2.71 10.64
CA GLU A 660 46.77 -3.45 10.25
C GLU A 660 47.29 -4.37 11.37
N ILE A 661 47.30 -3.92 12.63
CA ILE A 661 47.73 -4.76 13.77
C ILE A 661 46.79 -5.96 14.02
N ARG A 662 45.53 -5.87 13.58
CA ARG A 662 44.52 -6.93 13.72
C ARG A 662 44.54 -7.98 12.61
N ASN A 663 45.19 -7.69 11.48
CA ASN A 663 45.46 -8.64 10.40
C ASN A 663 46.78 -9.37 10.64
#